data_AF-A0A942RLD8-F1
#
_entry.id   AF-A0A942RLD8-F1
#
_cell.length_a   1.000
_cell.length_b   1.000
_cell.length_c   1.000
_cell.angle_alpha   90.00
_cell.angle_beta   90.00
_cell.angle_gamma   90.00
#
_symmetry.space_group_name_H-M   'P 1'
#
loop_
_entity.id
_entity.type
_entity.pdbx_description
1 polymer ?
#
loop_
_entity_poly.entity_id
_entity_poly.type
_entity_poly.pdbx_seq_one_letter_code
_entity_poly.pdbx_strand_id
1 'polypeptide(L)'
;MNNKILSKLEFDKIINRLTRCCASNIGKELAEQLKPTAKLETVKIWLEQTSEAKEIWRTSPMIPLAGIKDIGPYLQQVKKGGILTASMLFEVGETMSTAQQLRQFVEKLNLKFQQVRNLGLGLVGVPRLIQEINRSILPEGEVADAASVELRQIRSGMRSKQGQVKDKLDSIIRSTTLQKYLQEPIVTIRNQRYVVPVKIEYKQQVPGILHDQSASGATLFIEPMAVVELNNDLRRLEVREEQEVQRILAALSALIEVHLVELEQNLDILAELDFIFAKGKLSQLMDGGAPELNDRQYIKIIQGRHPLITGKVVPVSIELGGEFTTLVITGPNTGGKTVTLKTVGLFVLMAQAGLHLPCDEGSSMGLFEQVFVDIGDEQSIEQSLSTFSSHMTNIVDITENLTAKSIVLLDELGAGTDPTEGAALAMAILDYLRRHGARTIATTHYSELKAYAYAHQEVENASVEFDSVTLSPTYKLLIGVPGRSNAFEISSRLGLRAEVIGKAKEFLTQEEVKVANLIKNLEQNQLIIQQERKEAELLRQEALHQLELAGKKEELIKNREQQILQEANEEAIRILAETKRTANELIKEIREAKNTAAVQQERLAMQAREKLTKEQDKRVTIRGDLAREMPVESLKNVKPGDKVYLPKFNQKGEVLSAPSTGGEVQVQAGIIKLTVKVSDLRLLKEEKEDKGQVIHGSLAKRKAEHISPEIDIRGYLVDEALHELEKYLDDALLTGLPWVRIIHGKGTGALRQAIQEFLRQLPYVRKYRLGGHEEGGTGVTVIEF
;
A
#
# COMPACT_ATOMS: atom_id res chain seq x y z
N MET A 1 16.99 25.37 3.36
CA MET A 1 16.20 25.27 2.12
C MET A 1 15.55 26.62 1.81
N ASN A 2 15.44 26.97 0.52
CA ASN A 2 14.93 28.25 0.04
C ASN A 2 13.38 28.29 0.08
N ASN A 3 12.78 29.32 0.70
CA ASN A 3 11.32 29.47 0.81
C ASN A 3 10.62 29.54 -0.56
N LYS A 4 11.29 30.08 -1.60
CA LYS A 4 10.77 30.12 -2.97
C LYS A 4 10.50 28.71 -3.51
N ILE A 5 11.34 27.73 -3.14
CA ILE A 5 11.24 26.34 -3.60
C ILE A 5 10.08 25.63 -2.91
N LEU A 6 9.90 25.85 -1.60
CA LEU A 6 8.77 25.32 -0.85
C LEU A 6 7.43 25.79 -1.45
N SER A 7 7.35 27.06 -1.86
CA SER A 7 6.16 27.61 -2.52
C SER A 7 5.97 27.09 -3.95
N LYS A 8 7.04 26.99 -4.77
CA LYS A 8 6.96 26.43 -6.13
C LYS A 8 6.46 24.98 -6.15
N LEU A 9 6.84 24.19 -5.14
CA LEU A 9 6.40 22.80 -4.95
C LEU A 9 5.12 22.68 -4.11
N GLU A 10 4.48 23.80 -3.75
CA GLU A 10 3.21 23.84 -3.03
C GLU A 10 3.24 23.17 -1.64
N PHE A 11 4.41 23.11 -1.01
CA PHE A 11 4.58 22.52 0.32
C PHE A 11 3.81 23.31 1.39
N ASP A 12 3.70 24.63 1.23
CA ASP A 12 2.86 25.50 2.07
C ASP A 12 1.38 25.04 2.10
N LYS A 13 0.86 24.52 0.99
CA LYS A 13 -0.50 23.99 0.92
C LYS A 13 -0.64 22.67 1.71
N ILE A 14 0.41 21.87 1.81
CA ILE A 14 0.45 20.67 2.66
C ILE A 14 0.51 21.07 4.14
N ILE A 15 1.34 22.04 4.50
CA ILE A 15 1.37 22.60 5.85
C ILE A 15 -0.01 23.15 6.25
N ASN A 16 -0.69 23.89 5.37
CA ASN A 16 -2.06 24.36 5.60
C ASN A 16 -3.09 23.23 5.79
N ARG A 17 -2.87 22.04 5.20
CA ARG A 17 -3.71 20.87 5.47
C ARG A 17 -3.36 20.24 6.82
N LEU A 18 -2.08 20.21 7.17
CA LEU A 18 -1.60 19.72 8.46
C LEU A 18 -2.11 20.55 9.64
N THR A 19 -2.08 21.88 9.55
CA THR A 19 -2.57 22.78 10.62
C THR A 19 -4.07 22.61 10.88
N ARG A 20 -4.85 22.28 9.84
CA ARG A 20 -6.29 21.95 9.98
C ARG A 20 -6.53 20.59 10.67
N CYS A 21 -5.52 19.72 10.73
CA CYS A 21 -5.60 18.45 11.44
C CYS A 21 -5.28 18.57 12.94
N CYS A 22 -4.60 19.63 13.38
CA CYS A 22 -4.27 19.91 14.78
C CYS A 22 -5.53 20.25 15.60
N ALA A 23 -5.57 19.76 16.85
CA ALA A 23 -6.65 20.03 17.79
C ALA A 23 -6.45 21.33 18.57
N SER A 24 -5.20 21.77 18.74
CA SER A 24 -4.80 22.93 19.56
C SER A 24 -4.08 24.00 18.74
N ASN A 25 -3.95 25.22 19.28
CA ASN A 25 -3.17 26.28 18.63
C ASN A 25 -1.66 26.04 18.77
N ILE A 26 -1.18 25.55 19.92
CA ILE A 26 0.24 25.21 20.13
C ILE A 26 0.71 24.11 19.16
N GLY A 27 -0.13 23.12 18.85
CA GLY A 27 0.16 22.10 17.83
C GLY A 27 0.18 22.68 16.41
N LYS A 28 -0.65 23.68 16.11
CA LYS A 28 -0.62 24.39 14.82
C LYS A 28 0.67 25.16 14.63
N GLU A 29 1.18 25.82 15.67
CA GLU A 29 2.45 26.56 15.60
C GLU A 29 3.61 25.63 15.22
N LEU A 30 3.67 24.43 15.82
CA LEU A 30 4.66 23.41 15.43
C LEU A 30 4.49 22.95 13.97
N ALA A 31 3.24 22.77 13.52
CA ALA A 31 2.95 22.42 12.13
C ALA A 31 3.37 23.52 11.15
N GLU A 32 3.15 24.80 11.47
CA GLU A 32 3.54 25.94 10.65
C GLU A 32 5.06 26.11 10.56
N GLN A 33 5.78 25.76 11.63
CA GLN A 33 7.24 25.83 11.69
C GLN A 33 7.93 24.61 11.05
N LEU A 34 7.19 23.57 10.68
CA LEU A 34 7.74 22.36 10.10
C LEU A 34 8.50 22.64 8.81
N LYS A 35 9.79 22.28 8.80
CA LYS A 35 10.68 22.40 7.64
C LYS A 35 11.35 21.06 7.33
N PRO A 36 11.53 20.72 6.04
CA PRO A 36 12.24 19.51 5.66
C PRO A 36 13.71 19.54 6.11
N THR A 37 14.24 18.40 6.51
CA THR A 37 15.64 18.20 6.92
C THR A 37 16.28 17.05 6.15
N ALA A 38 17.60 17.10 5.93
CA ALA A 38 18.36 16.04 5.26
C ALA A 38 18.97 15.02 6.26
N LYS A 39 18.68 15.15 7.56
CA LYS A 39 19.21 14.27 8.61
C LYS A 39 18.41 12.97 8.71
N LEU A 40 18.98 11.87 8.24
CA LEU A 40 18.33 10.56 8.16
C LEU A 40 17.68 10.09 9.46
N GLU A 41 18.43 10.12 10.56
CA GLU A 41 17.93 9.68 11.87
C GLU A 41 16.73 10.49 12.34
N THR A 42 16.75 11.81 12.14
CA THR A 42 15.63 12.70 12.50
C THR A 42 14.39 12.39 11.67
N VAL A 43 14.55 12.23 10.35
CA VAL A 43 13.42 11.95 9.45
C VAL A 43 12.82 10.58 9.76
N LYS A 44 13.67 9.59 10.06
CA LYS A 44 13.23 8.23 10.42
C LYS A 44 12.35 8.26 11.68
N ILE A 45 12.78 8.93 12.74
CA ILE A 45 12.00 9.11 13.97
C ILE A 45 10.67 9.81 13.65
N TRP A 46 10.70 10.88 12.84
CA TRP A 46 9.48 11.60 12.50
C TRP A 46 8.48 10.77 11.69
N LEU A 47 8.96 9.92 10.76
CA LEU A 47 8.10 8.98 10.01
C LEU A 47 7.55 7.88 10.91
N GLU A 48 8.35 7.34 11.83
CA GLU A 48 7.90 6.37 12.85
C GLU A 48 6.78 6.97 13.70
N GLN A 49 6.97 8.19 14.23
CA GLN A 49 5.93 8.93 14.96
C GLN A 49 4.64 9.06 14.13
N THR A 50 4.75 9.43 12.85
CA THR A 50 3.59 9.56 11.95
C THR A 50 2.90 8.22 11.71
N SER A 51 3.67 7.14 11.56
CA SER A 51 3.15 5.77 11.40
C SER A 51 2.41 5.28 12.63
N GLU A 52 3.01 5.46 13.82
CA GLU A 52 2.36 5.13 15.09
C GLU A 52 1.06 5.90 15.25
N ALA A 53 1.08 7.23 15.02
CA ALA A 53 -0.09 8.08 15.12
C ALA A 53 -1.21 7.67 14.15
N LYS A 54 -0.90 7.36 12.89
CA LYS A 54 -1.87 6.87 11.90
C LYS A 54 -2.52 5.56 12.37
N GLU A 55 -1.72 4.63 12.89
CA GLU A 55 -2.23 3.36 13.37
C GLU A 55 -3.08 3.51 14.65
N ILE A 56 -2.70 4.43 15.55
CA ILE A 56 -3.51 4.75 16.73
C ILE A 56 -4.87 5.33 16.30
N TRP A 57 -4.91 6.27 15.35
CA TRP A 57 -6.19 6.76 14.81
C TRP A 57 -7.08 5.65 14.22
N ARG A 58 -6.47 4.66 13.56
CA ARG A 58 -7.19 3.51 12.99
C ARG A 58 -7.75 2.57 14.05
N THR A 59 -7.05 2.40 15.17
CA THR A 59 -7.43 1.43 16.22
C THR A 59 -8.22 2.05 17.36
N SER A 60 -8.08 3.36 17.58
CA SER A 60 -8.68 4.13 18.68
C SER A 60 -9.28 5.43 18.16
N PRO A 61 -10.59 5.49 17.91
CA PRO A 61 -11.22 6.67 17.30
C PRO A 61 -11.33 7.89 18.23
N MET A 62 -11.12 7.71 19.55
CA MET A 62 -11.31 8.77 20.55
C MET A 62 -10.01 9.03 21.30
N ILE A 63 -9.18 9.90 20.72
CA ILE A 63 -7.92 10.38 21.33
C ILE A 63 -8.23 11.66 22.11
N PRO A 64 -7.89 11.76 23.42
CA PRO A 64 -8.23 12.90 24.25
C PRO A 64 -7.30 14.08 23.97
N LEU A 65 -7.54 14.78 22.85
CA LEU A 65 -6.82 16.02 22.47
C LEU A 65 -7.72 17.26 22.62
N ALA A 66 -9.00 17.08 22.91
CA ALA A 66 -9.92 18.19 23.16
C ALA A 66 -9.57 18.90 24.48
N GLY A 67 -9.70 20.22 24.51
CA GLY A 67 -9.45 21.04 25.71
C GLY A 67 -8.00 21.51 25.89
N ILE A 68 -7.09 21.20 24.96
CA ILE A 68 -5.73 21.77 24.97
C ILE A 68 -5.81 23.26 24.60
N LYS A 69 -5.46 24.14 25.54
CA LYS A 69 -5.37 25.59 25.34
C LYS A 69 -3.92 26.05 25.39
N ASP A 70 -3.64 27.19 24.78
CA ASP A 70 -2.34 27.85 24.95
C ASP A 70 -2.33 28.61 26.28
N ILE A 71 -1.82 27.94 27.32
CA ILE A 71 -1.66 28.51 28.66
C ILE A 71 -0.27 29.11 28.88
N GLY A 72 0.62 29.09 27.88
CA GLY A 72 1.98 29.61 27.99
C GLY A 72 2.04 31.06 28.49
N PRO A 73 1.22 31.99 27.93
CA PRO A 73 1.13 33.36 28.44
C PRO A 73 0.71 33.46 29.91
N TYR A 74 -0.17 32.56 30.38
CA TYR A 74 -0.65 32.55 31.76
C TYR A 74 0.44 32.07 32.72
N LEU A 75 1.20 31.04 32.33
CA LEU A 75 2.36 30.57 33.10
C LEU A 75 3.42 31.66 33.23
N GLN A 76 3.70 32.42 32.16
CA GLN A 76 4.61 33.56 32.22
C GLN A 76 4.10 34.69 33.12
N GLN A 77 2.78 34.92 33.18
CA GLN A 77 2.18 35.89 34.09
C GLN A 77 2.35 35.45 35.55
N VAL A 78 2.08 34.18 35.87
CA VAL A 78 2.27 33.63 37.22
C VAL A 78 3.74 33.68 37.64
N LYS A 79 4.67 33.35 36.72
CA LYS A 79 6.12 33.44 36.95
C LYS A 79 6.60 34.85 37.35
N LYS A 80 5.86 35.89 36.96
CA LYS A 80 6.12 37.29 37.33
C LYS A 80 5.39 37.73 38.60
N GLY A 81 4.74 36.80 39.31
CA GLY A 81 3.92 37.08 40.50
C GLY A 81 2.52 37.59 40.18
N GLY A 82 2.03 37.42 38.95
CA GLY A 82 0.69 37.85 38.55
C GLY A 82 -0.41 36.90 39.02
N ILE A 83 -1.59 37.46 39.29
CA ILE A 83 -2.80 36.69 39.64
C ILE A 83 -3.61 36.42 38.37
N LEU A 84 -4.06 35.18 38.18
CA LEU A 84 -4.88 34.77 37.04
C LEU A 84 -6.37 35.04 37.29
N THR A 85 -7.11 35.31 36.22
CA THR A 85 -8.57 35.42 36.27
C THR A 85 -9.21 34.03 36.33
N ALA A 86 -10.50 33.96 36.71
CA ALA A 86 -11.22 32.70 36.75
C ALA A 86 -11.27 31.99 35.38
N SER A 87 -11.45 32.72 34.28
CA SER A 87 -11.39 32.13 32.92
C SER A 87 -10.02 31.56 32.58
N MET A 88 -8.92 32.25 32.94
CA MET A 88 -7.57 31.72 32.72
C MET A 88 -7.30 30.46 33.56
N LEU A 89 -7.73 30.44 34.83
CA LEU A 89 -7.62 29.28 35.69
C LEU A 89 -8.42 28.08 35.17
N PHE A 90 -9.60 28.34 34.60
CA PHE A 90 -10.42 27.31 33.96
C PHE A 90 -9.66 26.65 32.79
N GLU A 91 -9.05 27.45 31.90
CA GLU A 91 -8.27 26.93 30.77
C GLU A 91 -7.04 26.12 31.22
N VAL A 92 -6.38 26.53 32.32
CA VAL A 92 -5.30 25.74 32.94
C VAL A 92 -5.83 24.40 33.46
N GLY A 93 -6.97 24.41 34.15
CA GLY A 93 -7.62 23.19 34.66
C GLY A 93 -8.05 22.23 33.53
N GLU A 94 -8.63 22.76 32.46
CA GLU A 94 -9.03 21.99 31.27
C GLU A 94 -7.81 21.34 30.61
N THR A 95 -6.77 22.13 30.32
CA THR A 95 -5.55 21.66 29.66
C THR A 95 -4.84 20.58 30.48
N MET A 96 -4.73 20.75 31.81
CA MET A 96 -4.11 19.76 32.70
C MET A 96 -4.96 18.51 32.88
N SER A 97 -6.28 18.63 32.83
CA SER A 97 -7.19 17.47 32.79
C SER A 97 -6.97 16.66 31.52
N THR A 98 -6.84 17.32 30.36
CA THR A 98 -6.53 16.67 29.09
C THR A 98 -5.15 16.00 29.12
N ALA A 99 -4.12 16.65 29.70
CA ALA A 99 -2.81 16.02 29.91
C ALA A 99 -2.91 14.71 30.70
N GLN A 100 -3.68 14.72 31.80
CA GLN A 100 -3.88 13.51 32.62
C GLN A 100 -4.62 12.41 31.85
N GLN A 101 -5.66 12.76 31.09
CA GLN A 101 -6.39 11.80 30.27
C GLN A 101 -5.52 11.21 29.15
N LEU A 102 -4.72 12.04 28.49
CA LEU A 102 -3.83 11.62 27.42
C LEU A 102 -2.72 10.71 27.94
N ARG A 103 -2.15 11.00 29.12
CA ARG A 103 -1.23 10.09 29.80
C ARG A 103 -1.85 8.71 30.03
N GLN A 104 -3.05 8.67 30.62
CA GLN A 104 -3.76 7.40 30.88
C GLN A 104 -4.11 6.63 29.60
N PHE A 105 -4.43 7.36 28.52
CA PHE A 105 -4.66 6.78 27.20
C PHE A 105 -3.38 6.13 26.68
N VAL A 106 -2.26 6.85 26.72
CA VAL A 106 -0.95 6.40 26.25
C VAL A 106 -0.41 5.22 27.06
N GLU A 107 -0.63 5.19 28.38
CA GLU A 107 -0.25 4.06 29.24
C GLU A 107 -0.89 2.74 28.80
N LYS A 108 -2.12 2.79 28.26
CA LYS A 108 -2.88 1.62 27.76
C LYS A 108 -2.52 1.22 26.33
N LEU A 109 -1.78 2.04 25.60
CA LEU A 109 -1.35 1.72 24.24
C LEU A 109 -0.39 0.53 24.23
N ASN A 110 -0.42 -0.24 23.14
CA ASN A 110 0.49 -1.37 22.92
C ASN A 110 1.96 -0.90 22.93
N LEU A 111 2.86 -1.71 23.49
CA LEU A 111 4.30 -1.43 23.60
C LEU A 111 4.99 -1.14 22.25
N LYS A 112 4.38 -1.55 21.13
CA LYS A 112 4.91 -1.23 19.79
C LYS A 112 4.89 0.25 19.42
N PHE A 113 4.04 1.06 20.06
CA PHE A 113 3.94 2.51 19.82
C PHE A 113 4.96 3.27 20.69
N GLN A 114 6.25 2.99 20.51
CA GLN A 114 7.29 3.47 21.43
C GLN A 114 7.45 4.98 21.39
N GLN A 115 7.41 5.61 20.21
CA GLN A 115 7.65 7.05 20.06
C GLN A 115 6.55 7.86 20.76
N VAL A 116 5.29 7.54 20.47
CA VAL A 116 4.13 8.20 21.10
C VAL A 116 4.06 7.88 22.59
N ARG A 117 4.41 6.65 22.99
CA ARG A 117 4.40 6.25 24.41
C ARG A 117 5.46 6.96 25.23
N ASN A 118 6.70 7.00 24.75
CA ASN A 118 7.79 7.65 25.47
C ASN A 118 7.49 9.13 25.70
N LEU A 119 6.93 9.81 24.70
CA LEU A 119 6.53 11.20 24.80
C LEU A 119 5.37 11.39 25.79
N GLY A 120 4.28 10.62 25.65
CA GLY A 120 3.11 10.75 26.53
C GLY A 120 3.33 10.30 27.98
N LEU A 121 4.27 9.38 28.23
CA LEU A 121 4.68 9.02 29.60
C LEU A 121 5.47 10.14 30.29
N GLY A 122 6.01 11.10 29.54
CA GLY A 122 6.63 12.30 30.08
C GLY A 122 5.64 13.29 30.69
N LEU A 123 4.33 13.14 30.43
CA LEU A 123 3.30 13.98 31.03
C LEU A 123 3.24 13.76 32.54
N VAL A 124 3.32 14.84 33.32
CA VAL A 124 3.26 14.80 34.78
C VAL A 124 1.83 15.08 35.26
N GLY A 125 1.29 14.19 36.08
CA GLY A 125 -0.04 14.34 36.65
C GLY A 125 -0.05 15.30 37.85
N VAL A 126 -0.94 16.29 37.83
CA VAL A 126 -1.14 17.28 38.90
C VAL A 126 -2.57 17.21 39.50
N PRO A 127 -3.00 16.05 40.05
CA PRO A 127 -4.39 15.79 40.39
C PRO A 127 -4.96 16.74 41.45
N ARG A 128 -4.12 17.17 42.41
CA ARG A 128 -4.53 18.14 43.45
C ARG A 128 -4.85 19.50 42.86
N LEU A 129 -4.01 20.00 41.95
CA LEU A 129 -4.23 21.27 41.26
C LEU A 129 -5.52 21.23 40.44
N ILE A 130 -5.68 20.18 39.63
CA ILE A 130 -6.88 19.97 38.80
C ILE A 130 -8.14 19.95 39.66
N GLN A 131 -8.12 19.20 40.78
CA GLN A 131 -9.26 19.09 41.68
C GLN A 131 -9.62 20.43 42.33
N GLU A 132 -8.64 21.20 42.80
CA GLU A 132 -8.88 22.50 43.43
C GLU A 132 -9.40 23.54 42.43
N ILE A 133 -8.89 23.56 41.20
CA ILE A 133 -9.41 24.42 40.12
C ILE A 133 -10.86 24.02 39.79
N ASN A 134 -11.12 22.75 39.49
CA ASN A 134 -12.45 22.27 39.08
C ASN A 134 -13.50 22.41 40.19
N ARG A 135 -13.10 22.39 41.47
CA ARG A 135 -14.01 22.68 42.59
C ARG A 135 -14.33 24.18 42.70
N SER A 136 -13.37 25.03 42.37
CA SER A 136 -13.42 26.45 42.68
C SER A 136 -13.87 27.31 41.51
N ILE A 137 -13.73 26.83 40.27
CA ILE A 137 -14.00 27.58 39.05
C ILE A 137 -15.03 26.82 38.19
N LEU A 138 -16.06 27.54 37.76
CA LEU A 138 -17.12 27.02 36.90
C LEU A 138 -16.78 27.18 35.41
N PRO A 139 -17.39 26.39 34.51
CA PRO A 139 -17.16 26.48 33.06
C PRO A 139 -17.41 27.87 32.45
N GLU A 140 -18.29 28.67 33.06
CA GLU A 140 -18.58 30.04 32.65
C GLU A 140 -17.46 31.03 32.99
N GLY A 141 -16.39 30.58 33.65
CA GLY A 141 -15.29 31.44 34.10
C GLY A 141 -15.65 32.24 35.37
N GLU A 142 -16.53 31.70 36.21
CA GLU A 142 -16.92 32.28 37.49
C GLU A 142 -16.40 31.45 38.67
N VAL A 143 -16.15 32.10 39.81
CA VAL A 143 -15.79 31.38 41.04
C VAL A 143 -17.04 30.74 41.64
N ALA A 144 -16.97 29.44 41.93
CA ALA A 144 -18.07 28.66 42.48
C ALA A 144 -18.42 29.07 43.92
N ASP A 145 -19.70 29.01 44.30
CA ASP A 145 -20.16 29.20 45.70
C ASP A 145 -19.46 28.23 46.68
N ALA A 146 -18.95 27.10 46.18
CA ALA A 146 -18.26 26.09 46.97
C ALA A 146 -16.73 26.27 47.03
N ALA A 147 -16.18 27.30 46.39
CA ALA A 147 -14.75 27.57 46.40
C ALA A 147 -14.22 27.83 47.81
N SER A 148 -15.00 28.53 48.65
CA SER A 148 -14.72 28.69 50.08
C SER A 148 -16.01 28.76 50.92
N VAL A 149 -15.89 28.41 52.20
CA VAL A 149 -17.01 28.51 53.15
C VAL A 149 -17.40 29.98 53.36
N GLU A 150 -16.43 30.90 53.40
CA GLU A 150 -16.66 32.33 53.57
C GLU A 150 -17.41 32.93 52.36
N LEU A 151 -17.01 32.59 51.13
CA LEU A 151 -17.69 33.04 49.91
C LEU A 151 -19.15 32.59 49.89
N ARG A 152 -19.41 31.32 50.26
CA ARG A 152 -20.77 30.79 50.37
C ARG A 152 -21.62 31.59 51.36
N GLN A 153 -21.06 31.91 52.52
CA GLN A 153 -21.74 32.70 53.55
C GLN A 153 -22.02 34.12 53.07
N ILE A 154 -21.05 34.78 52.42
CA ILE A 154 -21.20 36.12 51.85
C ILE A 154 -22.32 36.13 50.80
N ARG A 155 -22.27 35.23 49.81
CA ARG A 155 -23.29 35.14 48.74
C ARG A 155 -24.67 34.79 49.26
N SER A 156 -24.77 33.91 50.26
CA SER A 156 -26.05 33.64 50.94
C SER A 156 -26.58 34.87 51.67
N GLY A 157 -25.69 35.64 52.32
CA GLY A 157 -26.02 36.90 52.96
C GLY A 157 -26.52 37.94 51.95
N MET A 158 -25.87 38.04 50.79
CA MET A 158 -26.27 38.92 49.69
C MET A 158 -27.66 38.54 49.18
N ARG A 159 -27.91 37.26 48.84
CA ARG A 159 -29.23 36.77 48.41
C ARG A 159 -30.32 37.09 49.43
N SER A 160 -30.03 36.91 50.73
CA SER A 160 -30.98 37.24 51.81
C SER A 160 -31.26 38.74 51.92
N LYS A 161 -30.22 39.58 51.92
CA LYS A 161 -30.34 41.05 52.00
C LYS A 161 -31.03 41.64 50.77
N GLN A 162 -30.70 41.13 49.59
CA GLN A 162 -31.33 41.50 48.33
C GLN A 162 -32.83 41.14 48.33
N GLY A 163 -33.20 39.97 48.86
CA GLY A 163 -34.60 39.60 49.10
C GLY A 163 -35.32 40.60 50.02
N GLN A 164 -34.71 40.94 51.17
CA GLN A 164 -35.28 41.92 52.10
C GLN A 164 -35.44 43.32 51.50
N VAL A 165 -34.47 43.79 50.70
CA VAL A 165 -34.56 45.07 49.97
C VAL A 165 -35.74 45.03 49.01
N LYS A 166 -35.84 43.95 48.22
CA LYS A 166 -36.91 43.80 47.23
C LYS A 166 -38.28 43.74 47.89
N ASP A 167 -38.46 42.96 48.96
CA ASP A 167 -39.73 42.86 49.68
C ASP A 167 -40.17 44.21 50.25
N LYS A 168 -39.22 44.98 50.83
CA LYS A 168 -39.49 46.33 51.32
C LYS A 168 -39.86 47.30 50.19
N LEU A 169 -39.12 47.29 49.09
CA LEU A 169 -39.42 48.16 47.95
C LEU A 169 -40.74 47.79 47.27
N ASP A 170 -41.04 46.51 47.14
CA ASP A 170 -42.31 46.03 46.61
C ASP A 170 -43.48 46.46 47.50
N SER A 171 -43.31 46.46 48.84
CA SER A 171 -44.32 47.00 49.76
C SER A 171 -44.54 48.51 49.59
N ILE A 172 -43.47 49.27 49.33
CA ILE A 172 -43.50 50.72 49.08
C ILE A 172 -44.20 51.02 47.75
N ILE A 173 -43.87 50.25 46.70
CA ILE A 173 -44.42 50.39 45.35
C ILE A 173 -45.89 49.95 45.26
N ARG A 174 -46.32 48.99 46.09
CA ARG A 174 -47.72 48.54 46.16
C ARG A 174 -48.61 49.42 47.03
N SER A 175 -48.03 50.35 47.80
CA SER A 175 -48.79 51.29 48.61
C SER A 175 -49.53 52.30 47.74
N THR A 176 -50.86 52.34 47.87
CA THR A 176 -51.77 53.21 47.10
C THR A 176 -51.46 54.70 47.28
N THR A 177 -50.80 55.08 48.36
CA THR A 177 -50.39 56.46 48.66
C THR A 177 -49.13 56.84 47.88
N LEU A 178 -48.14 55.95 47.84
CA LEU A 178 -46.82 56.21 47.24
C LEU A 178 -46.85 56.06 45.72
N GLN A 179 -47.70 55.19 45.15
CA GLN A 179 -47.86 55.04 43.69
C GLN A 179 -48.15 56.37 42.97
N LYS A 180 -48.86 57.30 43.61
CA LYS A 180 -49.17 58.62 43.03
C LYS A 180 -47.93 59.47 42.80
N TYR A 181 -46.87 59.24 43.58
CA TYR A 181 -45.61 59.96 43.53
C TYR A 181 -44.59 59.31 42.59
N LEU A 182 -44.79 58.04 42.24
CA LEU A 182 -43.89 57.30 41.35
C LEU A 182 -44.19 57.61 39.88
N GLN A 183 -43.13 57.63 39.07
CA GLN A 183 -43.29 57.69 37.61
C GLN A 183 -43.81 56.33 37.10
N GLU A 184 -43.16 55.25 37.55
CA GLU A 184 -43.53 53.86 37.25
C GLU A 184 -43.40 53.02 38.54
N PRO A 185 -44.34 52.09 38.82
CA PRO A 185 -44.29 51.25 40.01
C PRO A 185 -43.35 50.05 39.80
N ILE A 186 -42.08 50.32 39.51
CA ILE A 186 -41.04 49.30 39.32
C ILE A 186 -39.81 49.59 40.18
N VAL A 187 -39.20 48.54 40.72
CA VAL A 187 -37.88 48.63 41.34
C VAL A 187 -36.84 48.71 40.23
N THR A 188 -35.95 49.69 40.30
CA THR A 188 -34.85 49.84 39.34
C THR A 188 -33.51 49.90 40.05
N ILE A 189 -32.43 49.66 39.31
CA ILE A 189 -31.06 49.76 39.83
C ILE A 189 -30.41 51.00 39.20
N ARG A 190 -29.83 51.87 40.04
CA ARG A 190 -29.00 53.01 39.65
C ARG A 190 -27.76 53.07 40.51
N ASN A 191 -26.60 53.26 39.89
CA ASN A 191 -25.31 53.26 40.58
C ASN A 191 -25.14 52.04 41.52
N GLN A 192 -25.56 50.86 41.04
CA GLN A 192 -25.55 49.58 41.78
C GLN A 192 -26.41 49.57 43.06
N ARG A 193 -27.38 50.49 43.18
CA ARG A 193 -28.32 50.54 44.31
C ARG A 193 -29.75 50.39 43.84
N TYR A 194 -30.56 49.72 44.67
CA TYR A 194 -31.99 49.61 44.45
C TYR A 194 -32.69 50.92 44.77
N VAL A 195 -33.38 51.47 43.78
CA VAL A 195 -34.02 52.79 43.80
C VAL A 195 -35.42 52.71 43.19
N VAL A 196 -36.23 53.72 43.51
CA VAL A 196 -37.58 53.88 42.97
C VAL A 196 -37.66 55.17 42.14
N PRO A 197 -38.26 55.14 40.94
CA PRO A 197 -38.39 56.33 40.10
C PRO A 197 -39.54 57.23 40.58
N VAL A 198 -39.21 58.41 41.09
CA VAL A 198 -40.15 59.40 41.64
C VAL A 198 -40.28 60.59 40.67
N LYS A 199 -41.50 61.12 40.50
CA LYS A 199 -41.71 62.33 39.69
C LYS A 199 -41.06 63.53 40.37
N ILE A 200 -40.42 64.41 39.60
CA ILE A 200 -39.69 65.56 40.15
C ILE A 200 -40.55 66.47 41.05
N GLU A 201 -41.84 66.62 40.72
CA GLU A 201 -42.82 67.40 41.48
C GLU A 201 -43.07 66.86 42.90
N TYR A 202 -42.84 65.56 43.13
CA TYR A 202 -43.07 64.89 44.40
C TYR A 202 -41.78 64.53 45.15
N LYS A 203 -40.64 65.16 44.81
CA LYS A 203 -39.33 64.92 45.43
C LYS A 203 -39.37 64.92 46.97
N GLN A 204 -40.10 65.86 47.58
CA GLN A 204 -40.16 66.01 49.04
C GLN A 204 -41.06 64.98 49.72
N GLN A 205 -41.92 64.28 48.97
CA GLN A 205 -42.90 63.34 49.52
C GLN A 205 -42.36 61.91 49.69
N VAL A 206 -41.23 61.60 49.04
CA VAL A 206 -40.55 60.31 49.18
C VAL A 206 -39.21 60.53 49.90
N PRO A 207 -39.16 60.33 51.24
CA PRO A 207 -37.93 60.53 52.00
C PRO A 207 -36.88 59.48 51.61
N GLY A 208 -35.73 59.95 51.12
CA GLY A 208 -34.65 59.09 50.64
C GLY A 208 -33.47 59.86 50.07
N ILE A 209 -32.48 59.11 49.58
CA ILE A 209 -31.25 59.63 49.00
C ILE A 209 -31.39 59.66 47.48
N LEU A 210 -31.10 60.80 46.85
CA LEU A 210 -31.10 60.92 45.39
C LEU A 210 -29.81 60.33 44.82
N HIS A 211 -29.94 59.36 43.91
CA HIS A 211 -28.77 58.72 43.26
C HIS A 211 -28.57 59.15 41.82
N ASP A 212 -29.66 59.42 41.10
CA ASP A 212 -29.59 59.73 39.68
C ASP A 212 -30.84 60.50 39.21
N GLN A 213 -30.77 61.11 38.03
CA GLN A 213 -31.86 61.84 37.39
C GLN A 213 -31.98 61.41 35.92
N SER A 214 -33.21 61.29 35.40
CA SER A 214 -33.43 60.97 33.99
C SER A 214 -32.86 62.05 33.06
N ALA A 215 -32.50 61.68 31.82
CA ALA A 215 -31.99 62.63 30.82
C ALA A 215 -32.96 63.78 30.50
N SER A 216 -34.27 63.54 30.64
CA SER A 216 -35.32 64.57 30.51
C SER A 216 -35.50 65.45 31.74
N GLY A 217 -34.83 65.14 32.85
CA GLY A 217 -34.97 65.80 34.15
C GLY A 217 -36.26 65.47 34.92
N ALA A 218 -37.24 64.82 34.28
CA ALA A 218 -38.58 64.62 34.85
C ALA A 218 -38.67 63.54 35.95
N THR A 219 -37.72 62.61 36.01
CA THR A 219 -37.72 61.49 36.97
C THR A 219 -36.48 61.51 37.83
N LEU A 220 -36.67 61.39 39.15
CA LEU A 220 -35.62 61.29 40.16
C LEU A 220 -35.55 59.85 40.65
N PHE A 221 -34.35 59.26 40.65
CA PHE A 221 -34.12 57.92 41.18
C PHE A 221 -33.70 58.01 42.64
N ILE A 222 -34.65 57.72 43.53
CA ILE A 222 -34.49 57.89 44.98
C ILE A 222 -34.38 56.52 45.65
N GLU A 223 -33.39 56.36 46.54
CA GLU A 223 -33.27 55.25 47.48
C GLU A 223 -34.08 55.59 48.75
N PRO A 224 -35.23 54.94 49.00
CA PRO A 224 -36.05 55.24 50.17
C PRO A 224 -35.32 54.95 51.48
N MET A 225 -35.52 55.78 52.50
CA MET A 225 -34.84 55.66 53.80
C MET A 225 -34.99 54.25 54.44
N ALA A 226 -36.11 53.57 54.19
CA ALA A 226 -36.41 52.23 54.70
C ALA A 226 -35.46 51.11 54.21
N VAL A 227 -34.74 51.34 53.11
CA VAL A 227 -33.80 50.37 52.51
C VAL A 227 -32.36 50.84 52.46
N VAL A 228 -32.05 52.09 52.86
CA VAL A 228 -30.68 52.64 52.87
C VAL A 228 -29.70 51.76 53.63
N GLU A 229 -30.05 51.35 54.86
CA GLU A 229 -29.21 50.44 55.66
C GLU A 229 -29.01 49.08 54.99
N LEU A 230 -30.06 48.53 54.37
CA LEU A 230 -30.00 47.22 53.71
C LEU A 230 -29.14 47.26 52.43
N ASN A 231 -29.23 48.34 51.65
CA ASN A 231 -28.38 48.56 50.48
C ASN A 231 -26.92 48.82 50.89
N ASN A 232 -26.68 49.54 51.99
CA ASN A 232 -25.33 49.72 52.53
C ASN A 232 -24.74 48.39 53.03
N ASP A 233 -25.53 47.54 53.69
CA ASP A 233 -25.17 46.17 54.05
C ASP A 233 -24.84 45.32 52.81
N LEU A 234 -25.71 45.36 51.80
CA LEU A 234 -25.50 44.65 50.54
C LEU A 234 -24.20 45.10 49.88
N ARG A 235 -23.94 46.41 49.86
CA ARG A 235 -22.69 46.96 49.32
C ARG A 235 -21.45 46.52 50.10
N ARG A 236 -21.54 46.43 51.43
CA ARG A 236 -20.45 45.88 52.27
C ARG A 236 -20.19 44.41 51.93
N LEU A 237 -21.24 43.62 51.70
CA LEU A 237 -21.11 42.21 51.31
C LEU A 237 -20.54 42.06 49.90
N GLU A 238 -20.93 42.88 48.94
CA GLU A 238 -20.35 42.91 47.58
C GLU A 238 -18.84 43.16 47.61
N VAL A 239 -18.38 44.18 48.37
CA VAL A 239 -16.94 44.46 48.50
C VAL A 239 -16.20 43.29 49.16
N ARG A 240 -16.80 42.64 50.17
CA ARG A 240 -16.22 41.44 50.79
C ARG A 240 -16.20 40.25 49.83
N GLU A 241 -17.21 40.11 48.97
CA GLU A 241 -17.23 39.10 47.92
C GLU A 241 -16.07 39.30 46.95
N GLU A 242 -15.89 40.52 46.45
CA GLU A 242 -14.77 40.87 45.54
C GLU A 242 -13.42 40.53 46.18
N GLN A 243 -13.22 40.87 47.46
CA GLN A 243 -12.00 40.56 48.19
C GLN A 243 -11.78 39.05 48.37
N GLU A 244 -12.83 38.32 48.72
CA GLU A 244 -12.76 36.87 48.92
C GLU A 244 -12.52 36.14 47.60
N VAL A 245 -13.14 36.59 46.51
CA VAL A 245 -12.88 36.10 45.15
C VAL A 245 -11.41 36.34 44.78
N GLN A 246 -10.88 37.54 44.97
CA GLN A 246 -9.47 37.85 44.70
C GLN A 246 -8.52 36.98 45.54
N ARG A 247 -8.84 36.74 46.82
CA ARG A 247 -8.07 35.85 47.69
C ARG A 247 -8.04 34.41 47.16
N ILE A 248 -9.18 33.89 46.69
CA ILE A 248 -9.29 32.55 46.09
C ILE A 248 -8.47 32.46 44.80
N LEU A 249 -8.60 33.44 43.90
CA LEU A 249 -7.84 33.50 42.65
C LEU A 249 -6.33 33.57 42.90
N ALA A 250 -5.90 34.37 43.87
CA ALA A 250 -4.49 34.45 44.28
C ALA A 250 -3.99 33.11 44.83
N ALA A 251 -4.78 32.43 45.66
CA ALA A 251 -4.40 31.12 46.21
C ALA A 251 -4.27 30.03 45.12
N LEU A 252 -5.18 30.01 44.15
CA LEU A 252 -5.09 29.10 43.01
C LEU A 252 -3.91 29.42 42.09
N SER A 253 -3.63 30.71 41.86
CA SER A 253 -2.47 31.16 41.08
C SER A 253 -1.15 30.76 41.76
N ALA A 254 -1.05 30.87 43.09
CA ALA A 254 0.09 30.40 43.86
C ALA A 254 0.24 28.86 43.80
N LEU A 255 -0.87 28.12 43.73
CA LEU A 255 -0.82 26.67 43.55
C LEU A 255 -0.28 26.28 42.16
N ILE A 256 -0.58 27.07 41.12
CA ILE A 256 0.02 26.92 39.78
C ILE A 256 1.51 27.22 39.82
N GLU A 257 1.93 28.28 40.53
CA GLU A 257 3.34 28.66 40.67
C GLU A 257 4.21 27.52 41.21
N VAL A 258 3.70 26.75 42.18
CA VAL A 258 4.39 25.58 42.75
C VAL A 258 4.65 24.49 41.71
N HIS A 259 3.81 24.38 40.69
CA HIS A 259 3.88 23.34 39.65
C HIS A 259 4.34 23.89 38.29
N LEU A 260 4.91 25.10 38.24
CA LEU A 260 5.19 25.81 37.00
C LEU A 260 6.02 24.97 36.00
N VAL A 261 7.04 24.28 36.50
CA VAL A 261 7.96 23.47 35.67
C VAL A 261 7.22 22.29 35.03
N GLU A 262 6.39 21.60 35.81
CA GLU A 262 5.58 20.47 35.33
C GLU A 262 4.53 20.94 34.30
N LEU A 263 3.93 22.12 34.49
CA LEU A 263 2.97 22.68 33.54
C LEU A 263 3.64 23.12 32.24
N GLU A 264 4.80 23.77 32.29
CA GLU A 264 5.59 24.14 31.10
C GLU A 264 5.99 22.87 30.32
N GLN A 265 6.52 21.84 31.00
CA GLN A 265 6.86 20.56 30.37
C GLN A 265 5.64 19.86 29.74
N ASN A 266 4.51 19.84 30.45
CA ASN A 266 3.28 19.25 29.92
C ASN A 266 2.82 19.99 28.65
N LEU A 267 2.95 21.31 28.59
CA LEU A 267 2.54 22.10 27.43
C LEU A 267 3.37 21.74 26.20
N ASP A 268 4.69 21.61 26.34
CA ASP A 268 5.59 21.19 25.25
C ASP A 268 5.24 19.79 24.74
N ILE A 269 5.02 18.85 25.65
CA ILE A 269 4.66 17.47 25.31
C ILE A 269 3.28 17.40 24.65
N LEU A 270 2.31 18.16 25.13
CA LEU A 270 0.98 18.26 24.54
C LEU A 270 1.03 18.83 23.12
N ALA A 271 1.82 19.88 22.90
CA ALA A 271 2.01 20.45 21.57
C ALA A 271 2.62 19.43 20.61
N GLU A 272 3.66 18.72 21.03
CA GLU A 272 4.33 17.70 20.21
C GLU A 272 3.41 16.50 19.93
N LEU A 273 2.64 16.02 20.92
CA LEU A 273 1.66 14.95 20.72
C LEU A 273 0.54 15.36 19.76
N ASP A 274 -0.04 16.55 19.90
CA ASP A 274 -1.05 17.06 18.98
C ASP A 274 -0.48 17.16 17.55
N PHE A 275 0.74 17.68 17.40
CA PHE A 275 1.44 17.74 16.11
C PHE A 275 1.65 16.35 15.50
N ILE A 276 2.10 15.36 16.29
CA ILE A 276 2.28 13.98 15.83
C ILE A 276 0.95 13.34 15.41
N PHE A 277 -0.11 13.51 16.20
CA PHE A 277 -1.44 13.02 15.86
C PHE A 277 -2.02 13.73 14.63
N ALA A 278 -1.73 15.02 14.43
CA ALA A 278 -2.10 15.75 13.22
C ALA A 278 -1.42 15.16 11.97
N LYS A 279 -0.13 14.81 12.04
CA LYS A 279 0.58 14.11 10.94
C LYS A 279 -0.09 12.77 10.61
N GLY A 280 -0.41 11.98 11.64
CA GLY A 280 -1.12 10.69 11.46
C GLY A 280 -2.49 10.87 10.82
N LYS A 281 -3.25 11.89 11.23
CA LYS A 281 -4.56 12.22 10.67
C LYS A 281 -4.47 12.70 9.22
N LEU A 282 -3.50 13.55 8.90
CA LEU A 282 -3.21 13.97 7.53
C LEU A 282 -2.89 12.76 6.64
N SER A 283 -2.04 11.85 7.13
CA SER A 283 -1.72 10.60 6.42
C SER A 283 -2.97 9.76 6.14
N GLN A 284 -3.89 9.64 7.10
CA GLN A 284 -5.16 8.94 6.87
C GLN A 284 -6.04 9.63 5.81
N LEU A 285 -6.14 10.97 5.84
CA LEU A 285 -6.94 11.73 4.88
C LEU A 285 -6.42 11.63 3.44
N MET A 286 -5.12 11.45 3.28
CA MET A 286 -4.48 11.35 1.96
C MET A 286 -4.20 9.92 1.51
N ASP A 287 -4.58 8.93 2.31
CA ASP A 287 -4.22 7.51 2.11
C ASP A 287 -2.69 7.33 1.97
N GLY A 288 -1.94 7.97 2.85
CA GLY A 288 -0.47 8.02 2.79
C GLY A 288 0.24 6.85 3.46
N GLY A 289 1.33 6.37 2.89
CA GLY A 289 2.24 5.38 3.48
C GLY A 289 3.59 6.00 3.87
N ALA A 290 4.31 5.34 4.78
CA ALA A 290 5.70 5.68 5.06
C ALA A 290 6.58 5.12 3.93
N PRO A 291 7.38 5.94 3.24
CA PRO A 291 8.36 5.44 2.28
C PRO A 291 9.55 4.80 3.03
N GLU A 292 10.21 3.83 2.39
CA GLU A 292 11.50 3.34 2.84
C GLU A 292 12.59 4.39 2.60
N LEU A 293 13.21 4.89 3.68
CA LEU A 293 14.27 5.88 3.55
C LEU A 293 15.60 5.25 3.12
N ASN A 294 16.37 5.96 2.30
CA ASN A 294 17.74 5.59 1.95
C ASN A 294 18.69 6.80 1.92
N ASP A 295 19.98 6.52 1.99
CA ASP A 295 21.07 7.51 1.97
C ASP A 295 21.76 7.65 0.60
N ARG A 296 21.28 6.93 -0.42
CA ARG A 296 21.89 6.83 -1.76
C ARG A 296 21.28 7.77 -2.80
N GLN A 297 20.38 8.67 -2.37
CA GLN A 297 19.61 9.55 -3.24
C GLN A 297 18.79 8.75 -4.28
N TYR A 298 18.32 7.56 -3.88
CA TYR A 298 17.47 6.71 -4.72
C TYR A 298 16.00 7.03 -4.47
N ILE A 299 15.23 7.21 -5.53
CA ILE A 299 13.79 7.46 -5.47
C ILE A 299 13.09 6.32 -6.18
N LYS A 300 12.11 5.73 -5.50
CA LYS A 300 11.18 4.77 -6.06
C LYS A 300 9.78 5.11 -5.58
N ILE A 301 8.94 5.60 -6.47
CA ILE A 301 7.54 5.92 -6.17
C ILE A 301 6.70 4.88 -6.88
N ILE A 302 5.84 4.18 -6.13
CA ILE A 302 4.88 3.22 -6.68
C ILE A 302 3.50 3.82 -6.54
N GLN A 303 2.81 3.99 -7.67
CA GLN A 303 1.44 4.51 -7.73
C GLN A 303 1.21 5.82 -6.94
N GLY A 304 2.19 6.73 -6.97
CA GLY A 304 2.14 7.99 -6.25
C GLY A 304 1.09 8.96 -6.80
N ARG A 305 0.33 9.61 -5.93
CA ARG A 305 -0.75 10.53 -6.31
C ARG A 305 -0.46 11.93 -5.79
N HIS A 306 -0.63 12.95 -6.62
CA HIS A 306 -0.43 14.32 -6.13
C HIS A 306 -1.50 14.69 -5.09
N PRO A 307 -1.13 14.96 -3.82
CA PRO A 307 -2.10 15.09 -2.72
C PRO A 307 -3.05 16.27 -2.86
N LEU A 308 -2.67 17.31 -3.61
CA LEU A 308 -3.47 18.51 -3.78
C LEU A 308 -4.53 18.38 -4.89
N ILE A 309 -4.44 17.38 -5.76
CA ILE A 309 -5.43 17.18 -6.83
C ILE A 309 -6.66 16.48 -6.25
N THR A 310 -7.84 17.06 -6.48
CA THR A 310 -9.12 16.52 -6.02
C THR A 310 -9.74 15.59 -7.06
N GLY A 311 -10.42 14.54 -6.61
CA GLY A 311 -11.14 13.60 -7.49
C GLY A 311 -10.30 12.40 -7.92
N LYS A 312 -10.56 11.87 -9.13
CA LYS A 312 -9.84 10.71 -9.66
C LYS A 312 -8.47 11.14 -10.20
N VAL A 313 -7.44 10.98 -9.38
CA VAL A 313 -6.04 11.26 -9.74
C VAL A 313 -5.44 10.02 -10.40
N VAL A 314 -4.79 10.18 -11.55
CA VAL A 314 -4.01 9.10 -12.16
C VAL A 314 -2.68 8.98 -11.42
N PRO A 315 -2.38 7.81 -10.82
CA PRO A 315 -1.14 7.59 -10.10
C PRO A 315 0.07 7.50 -11.04
N VAL A 316 1.23 7.93 -10.54
CA VAL A 316 2.50 7.95 -11.26
C VAL A 316 3.52 7.07 -10.53
N SER A 317 4.21 6.21 -11.29
CA SER A 317 5.33 5.40 -10.78
C SER A 317 6.64 5.88 -11.40
N ILE A 318 7.64 6.13 -10.55
CA ILE A 318 8.95 6.70 -10.94
C ILE A 318 10.07 5.97 -10.22
N GLU A 319 11.16 5.77 -10.93
CA GLU A 319 12.43 5.33 -10.37
C GLU A 319 13.54 6.31 -10.80
N LEU A 320 14.48 6.64 -9.89
CA LEU A 320 15.60 7.54 -10.17
C LEU A 320 16.76 7.28 -9.19
N GLY A 321 18.01 7.36 -9.66
CA GLY A 321 19.21 7.18 -8.82
C GLY A 321 19.64 5.72 -8.65
N GLY A 322 19.01 4.80 -9.39
CA GLY A 322 19.38 3.38 -9.49
C GLY A 322 20.22 3.14 -10.74
N GLU A 323 19.60 2.58 -11.79
CA GLU A 323 20.26 2.35 -13.10
C GLU A 323 20.61 3.65 -13.83
N PHE A 324 19.83 4.71 -13.61
CA PHE A 324 20.04 6.04 -14.21
C PHE A 324 19.88 7.15 -13.18
N THR A 325 20.55 8.28 -13.41
CA THR A 325 20.55 9.46 -12.52
C THR A 325 19.77 10.64 -13.10
N THR A 326 19.49 10.60 -14.40
CA THR A 326 18.75 11.64 -15.13
C THR A 326 17.55 11.02 -15.83
N LEU A 327 16.36 11.61 -15.65
CA LEU A 327 15.13 11.23 -16.33
C LEU A 327 14.64 12.37 -17.23
N VAL A 328 14.51 12.10 -18.53
CA VAL A 328 13.99 13.08 -19.50
C VAL A 328 12.56 12.72 -19.88
N ILE A 329 11.60 13.55 -19.46
CA ILE A 329 10.17 13.35 -19.71
C ILE A 329 9.75 14.12 -20.97
N THR A 330 9.22 13.39 -21.95
CA THR A 330 8.74 13.93 -23.22
C THR A 330 7.23 13.77 -23.40
N GLY A 331 6.61 14.63 -24.21
CA GLY A 331 5.19 14.55 -24.56
C GLY A 331 4.47 15.91 -24.50
N PRO A 332 3.17 15.96 -24.84
CA PRO A 332 2.38 17.20 -24.82
C PRO A 332 2.23 17.75 -23.39
N ASN A 333 2.09 19.07 -23.25
CA ASN A 333 1.99 19.74 -21.94
C ASN A 333 0.77 19.32 -21.13
N THR A 334 -0.34 19.05 -21.81
CA THR A 334 -1.56 18.51 -21.21
C THR A 334 -1.43 17.08 -20.71
N GLY A 335 -0.29 16.41 -20.94
CA GLY A 335 -0.04 15.03 -20.53
C GLY A 335 0.40 14.84 -19.07
N GLY A 336 0.57 15.92 -18.30
CA GLY A 336 0.85 15.84 -16.86
C GLY A 336 2.33 15.89 -16.46
N LYS A 337 3.25 16.26 -17.37
CA LYS A 337 4.70 16.33 -17.10
C LYS A 337 5.04 17.22 -15.90
N THR A 338 4.52 18.45 -15.86
CA THR A 338 4.73 19.39 -14.75
C THR A 338 4.16 18.86 -13.43
N VAL A 339 3.00 18.21 -13.47
CA VAL A 339 2.38 17.58 -12.29
C VAL A 339 3.27 16.46 -11.77
N THR A 340 3.87 15.66 -12.66
CA THR A 340 4.84 14.64 -12.29
C THR A 340 6.05 15.23 -11.58
N LEU A 341 6.66 16.29 -12.11
CA LEU A 341 7.79 16.98 -11.47
C LEU A 341 7.42 17.51 -10.08
N LYS A 342 6.28 18.21 -9.98
CA LYS A 342 5.77 18.71 -8.70
C LYS A 342 5.52 17.58 -7.71
N THR A 343 4.97 16.44 -8.16
CA THR A 343 4.71 15.27 -7.30
C THR A 343 6.00 14.74 -6.70
N VAL A 344 7.04 14.51 -7.52
CA VAL A 344 8.34 14.00 -7.03
C VAL A 344 8.98 15.01 -6.06
N GLY A 345 9.05 16.28 -6.44
CA GLY A 345 9.64 17.32 -5.60
C GLY A 345 8.90 17.48 -4.26
N LEU A 346 7.58 17.50 -4.29
CA LEU A 346 6.76 17.58 -3.09
C LEU A 346 6.94 16.35 -2.20
N PHE A 347 7.02 15.15 -2.78
CA PHE A 347 7.25 13.92 -2.02
C PHE A 347 8.61 13.91 -1.32
N VAL A 348 9.65 14.42 -1.97
CA VAL A 348 10.97 14.61 -1.33
C VAL A 348 10.83 15.52 -0.11
N LEU A 349 10.19 16.69 -0.26
CA LEU A 349 10.00 17.63 0.86
C LEU A 349 9.14 17.06 1.99
N MET A 350 8.05 16.36 1.65
CA MET A 350 7.17 15.71 2.61
C MET A 350 7.88 14.61 3.38
N ALA A 351 8.60 13.72 2.69
CA ALA A 351 9.38 12.67 3.33
C ALA A 351 10.43 13.27 4.27
N GLN A 352 11.19 14.27 3.81
CA GLN A 352 12.17 15.01 4.63
C GLN A 352 11.56 15.83 5.79
N ALA A 353 10.25 16.06 5.78
CA ALA A 353 9.50 16.65 6.88
C ALA A 353 8.83 15.59 7.79
N GLY A 354 9.07 14.30 7.56
CA GLY A 354 8.49 13.21 8.33
C GLY A 354 7.00 12.99 8.08
N LEU A 355 6.49 13.44 6.93
CA LEU A 355 5.12 13.22 6.49
C LEU A 355 5.05 11.97 5.61
N HIS A 356 3.97 11.21 5.75
CA HIS A 356 3.67 10.10 4.85
C HIS A 356 3.33 10.59 3.45
N LEU A 357 3.54 9.72 2.47
CA LEU A 357 3.35 10.00 1.06
C LEU A 357 2.15 9.22 0.53
N PRO A 358 1.26 9.82 -0.29
CA PRO A 358 0.17 9.10 -0.95
C PRO A 358 0.70 8.22 -2.09
N CYS A 359 1.31 7.10 -1.74
CA CYS A 359 1.89 6.09 -2.63
C CYS A 359 1.76 4.69 -2.01
N ASP A 360 1.89 3.67 -2.83
CA ASP A 360 1.79 2.28 -2.40
C ASP A 360 3.05 1.82 -1.64
N GLU A 361 2.90 0.72 -0.89
CA GLU A 361 3.99 0.05 -0.17
C GLU A 361 5.13 -0.36 -1.12
N GLY A 362 6.36 -0.37 -0.60
CA GLY A 362 7.57 -0.62 -1.39
C GLY A 362 8.11 0.61 -2.13
N SER A 363 7.49 1.78 -1.95
CA SER A 363 8.07 3.06 -2.35
C SER A 363 9.27 3.41 -1.44
N SER A 364 10.35 3.94 -2.03
CA SER A 364 11.56 4.39 -1.34
C SER A 364 11.89 5.84 -1.67
N MET A 365 12.40 6.58 -0.69
CA MET A 365 12.76 7.99 -0.85
C MET A 365 14.14 8.27 -0.28
N GLY A 366 15.03 8.73 -1.15
CA GLY A 366 16.36 9.23 -0.78
C GLY A 366 16.27 10.64 -0.20
N LEU A 367 17.18 10.95 0.72
CA LEU A 367 17.29 12.30 1.28
C LEU A 367 18.26 13.17 0.47
N PHE A 368 17.86 14.42 0.27
CA PHE A 368 18.59 15.42 -0.48
C PHE A 368 18.94 16.62 0.40
N GLU A 369 20.20 17.07 0.32
CA GLU A 369 20.66 18.26 1.03
C GLU A 369 20.11 19.53 0.37
N GLN A 370 19.95 19.49 -0.96
CA GLN A 370 19.41 20.58 -1.75
C GLN A 370 18.38 20.06 -2.75
N VAL A 371 17.29 20.82 -2.88
CA VAL A 371 16.25 20.60 -3.88
C VAL A 371 16.22 21.85 -4.73
N PHE A 372 16.41 21.71 -6.04
CA PHE A 372 16.41 22.79 -7.01
C PHE A 372 15.23 22.63 -7.97
N VAL A 373 14.56 23.75 -8.25
CA VAL A 373 13.31 23.73 -9.02
C VAL A 373 13.24 24.90 -9.98
N ASP A 374 13.11 24.57 -11.25
CA ASP A 374 12.74 25.49 -12.32
C ASP A 374 11.42 25.04 -12.95
N ILE A 375 10.32 25.40 -12.28
CA ILE A 375 8.94 25.10 -12.71
C ILE A 375 8.16 26.44 -12.67
N GLY A 376 7.43 26.77 -13.74
CA GLY A 376 6.64 28.01 -13.85
C GLY A 376 5.86 28.14 -15.16
N ASP A 377 4.81 28.98 -15.15
CA ASP A 377 3.93 29.23 -16.31
C ASP A 377 4.52 30.32 -17.22
N GLU A 378 4.87 29.94 -18.46
CA GLU A 378 5.33 30.87 -19.51
C GLU A 378 4.22 31.75 -20.12
N GLN A 379 2.98 31.70 -19.59
CA GLN A 379 1.80 32.27 -20.26
C GLN A 379 1.32 33.64 -19.75
N SER A 380 2.10 34.33 -18.91
CA SER A 380 1.80 35.74 -18.63
C SER A 380 2.32 36.63 -19.77
N ILE A 381 1.39 37.31 -20.46
CA ILE A 381 1.64 38.17 -21.63
C ILE A 381 2.63 39.32 -21.29
N GLU A 382 2.78 39.66 -20.01
CA GLU A 382 3.65 40.72 -19.50
C GLU A 382 5.14 40.29 -19.38
N GLN A 383 5.47 39.01 -19.55
CA GLN A 383 6.81 38.46 -19.26
C GLN A 383 7.59 37.89 -20.46
N SER A 384 7.13 38.04 -21.70
CA SER A 384 7.68 37.30 -22.85
C SER A 384 9.14 37.59 -23.25
N LEU A 385 9.79 38.64 -22.73
CA LEU A 385 11.25 38.86 -22.86
C LEU A 385 12.05 38.41 -21.62
N SER A 386 11.35 38.16 -20.51
CA SER A 386 11.94 37.89 -19.18
C SER A 386 11.93 36.41 -18.78
N THR A 387 11.22 35.53 -19.51
CA THR A 387 11.09 34.10 -19.18
C THR A 387 12.39 33.34 -19.42
N PHE A 388 12.93 33.31 -20.65
CA PHE A 388 14.19 32.61 -20.94
C PHE A 388 15.35 33.11 -20.04
N SER A 389 15.48 34.42 -19.86
CA SER A 389 16.50 35.02 -18.99
C SER A 389 16.30 34.63 -17.52
N SER A 390 15.05 34.56 -17.03
CA SER A 390 14.74 34.10 -15.67
C SER A 390 15.06 32.62 -15.47
N HIS A 391 14.68 31.77 -16.43
CA HIS A 391 15.04 30.34 -16.45
C HIS A 391 16.56 30.18 -16.42
N MET A 392 17.28 30.90 -17.27
CA MET A 392 18.74 30.83 -17.34
C MET A 392 19.40 31.33 -16.06
N THR A 393 18.92 32.42 -15.47
CA THR A 393 19.41 32.93 -14.19
C THR A 393 19.23 31.90 -13.08
N ASN A 394 18.09 31.19 -13.06
CA ASN A 394 17.84 30.12 -12.11
C ASN A 394 18.76 28.92 -12.37
N ILE A 395 18.99 28.54 -13.63
CA ILE A 395 19.92 27.45 -13.99
C ILE A 395 21.36 27.80 -13.59
N VAL A 396 21.80 29.05 -13.77
CA VAL A 396 23.12 29.51 -13.31
C VAL A 396 23.26 29.30 -11.79
N ASP A 397 22.28 29.78 -11.01
CA ASP A 397 22.24 29.59 -9.54
C ASP A 397 22.28 28.09 -9.15
N ILE A 398 21.57 27.24 -9.90
CA ILE A 398 21.60 25.77 -9.71
C ILE A 398 23.02 25.24 -9.93
N THR A 399 23.67 25.61 -11.04
CA THR A 399 25.01 25.11 -11.39
C THR A 399 26.10 25.58 -10.42
N GLU A 400 25.95 26.76 -9.83
CA GLU A 400 26.91 27.31 -8.86
C GLU A 400 26.81 26.64 -7.48
N ASN A 401 25.60 26.21 -7.09
CA ASN A 401 25.34 25.66 -5.75
C ASN A 401 25.21 24.13 -5.72
N LEU A 402 25.39 23.46 -6.87
CA LEU A 402 25.14 22.03 -7.05
C LEU A 402 26.05 21.13 -6.21
N THR A 403 25.49 20.02 -5.71
CA THR A 403 26.25 18.92 -5.09
C THR A 403 25.73 17.56 -5.57
N ALA A 404 26.48 16.48 -5.30
CA ALA A 404 26.04 15.12 -5.63
C ALA A 404 24.79 14.67 -4.84
N LYS A 405 24.44 15.37 -3.74
CA LYS A 405 23.24 15.12 -2.94
C LYS A 405 22.10 16.08 -3.26
N SER A 406 22.12 16.67 -4.46
CA SER A 406 21.11 17.59 -4.94
C SER A 406 20.14 16.89 -5.90
N ILE A 407 18.85 17.23 -5.81
CA ILE A 407 17.85 16.91 -6.83
C ILE A 407 17.50 18.18 -7.61
N VAL A 408 17.41 18.06 -8.93
CA VAL A 408 17.12 19.15 -9.85
C VAL A 408 15.89 18.81 -10.69
N LEU A 409 14.86 19.65 -10.62
CA LEU A 409 13.62 19.50 -11.37
C LEU A 409 13.49 20.66 -12.36
N LEU A 410 13.54 20.36 -13.65
CA LEU A 410 13.55 21.34 -14.74
C LEU A 410 12.34 21.14 -15.64
N ASP A 411 11.48 22.14 -15.76
CA ASP A 411 10.36 22.12 -16.70
C ASP A 411 10.75 22.82 -18.00
N GLU A 412 10.40 22.22 -19.14
CA GLU A 412 10.62 22.74 -20.50
C GLU A 412 12.06 23.23 -20.77
N LEU A 413 13.03 22.40 -20.42
CA LEU A 413 14.45 22.77 -20.53
C LEU A 413 14.83 23.14 -21.97
N GLY A 414 15.35 24.37 -22.13
CA GLY A 414 15.78 24.93 -23.40
C GLY A 414 14.67 25.59 -24.24
N ALA A 415 13.45 25.71 -23.71
CA ALA A 415 12.35 26.43 -24.37
C ALA A 415 12.60 27.96 -24.39
N GLY A 416 11.84 28.69 -25.23
CA GLY A 416 11.87 30.15 -25.28
C GLY A 416 13.02 30.78 -26.09
N THR A 417 13.78 29.99 -26.86
CA THR A 417 14.85 30.46 -27.76
C THR A 417 14.83 29.70 -29.10
N ASP A 418 15.81 29.93 -29.98
CA ASP A 418 16.00 29.15 -31.20
C ASP A 418 16.05 27.65 -30.87
N PRO A 419 15.24 26.79 -31.53
CA PRO A 419 15.17 25.36 -31.20
C PRO A 419 16.51 24.63 -31.27
N THR A 420 17.39 25.00 -32.20
CA THR A 420 18.68 24.32 -32.38
C THR A 420 19.66 24.71 -31.27
N GLU A 421 19.73 26.01 -30.94
CA GLU A 421 20.55 26.50 -29.83
C GLU A 421 20.00 26.01 -28.48
N GLY A 422 18.68 26.04 -28.30
CA GLY A 422 17.98 25.60 -27.10
C GLY A 422 18.20 24.12 -26.80
N ALA A 423 18.11 23.25 -27.82
CA ALA A 423 18.40 21.83 -27.68
C ALA A 423 19.86 21.56 -27.33
N ALA A 424 20.80 22.26 -27.98
CA ALA A 424 22.24 22.13 -27.70
C ALA A 424 22.58 22.54 -26.27
N LEU A 425 22.03 23.66 -25.81
CA LEU A 425 22.22 24.17 -24.46
C LEU A 425 21.61 23.23 -23.41
N ALA A 426 20.40 22.72 -23.66
CA ALA A 426 19.74 21.76 -22.78
C ALA A 426 20.56 20.47 -22.62
N MET A 427 21.13 19.93 -23.70
CA MET A 427 22.03 18.77 -23.63
C MET A 427 23.29 19.07 -22.79
N ALA A 428 23.89 20.25 -22.97
CA ALA A 428 25.07 20.65 -22.20
C ALA A 428 24.77 20.80 -20.70
N ILE A 429 23.60 21.36 -20.35
CA ILE A 429 23.15 21.48 -18.96
C ILE A 429 22.92 20.09 -18.34
N LEU A 430 22.20 19.19 -19.02
CA LEU A 430 21.96 17.83 -18.52
C LEU A 430 23.27 17.06 -18.33
N ASP A 431 24.22 17.18 -19.25
CA ASP A 431 25.54 16.56 -19.13
C ASP A 431 26.31 17.12 -17.93
N TYR A 432 26.27 18.44 -17.71
CA TYR A 432 26.89 19.07 -16.54
C TYR A 432 26.29 18.54 -15.24
N LEU A 433 24.96 18.54 -15.10
CA LEU A 433 24.26 18.07 -13.90
C LEU A 433 24.59 16.60 -13.59
N ARG A 434 24.57 15.76 -14.62
CA ARG A 434 24.91 14.33 -14.52
C ARG A 434 26.34 14.13 -14.03
N ARG A 435 27.34 14.81 -14.64
CA ARG A 435 28.76 14.65 -14.27
C ARG A 435 29.05 15.06 -12.83
N HIS A 436 28.24 15.97 -12.27
CA HIS A 436 28.33 16.38 -10.86
C HIS A 436 27.55 15.45 -9.91
N GLY A 437 26.94 14.39 -10.43
CA GLY A 437 26.22 13.39 -9.65
C GLY A 437 24.86 13.86 -9.14
N ALA A 438 24.29 14.92 -9.70
CA ALA A 438 22.95 15.35 -9.29
C ALA A 438 21.88 14.38 -9.81
N ARG A 439 20.75 14.32 -9.11
CA ARG A 439 19.57 13.56 -9.56
C ARG A 439 18.68 14.52 -10.32
N THR A 440 18.40 14.24 -11.58
CA THR A 440 17.74 15.23 -12.44
C THR A 440 16.49 14.65 -13.08
N ILE A 441 15.39 15.41 -13.01
CA ILE A 441 14.21 15.16 -13.83
C ILE A 441 13.98 16.41 -14.67
N ALA A 442 14.03 16.26 -15.98
CA ALA A 442 13.81 17.35 -16.93
C ALA A 442 12.65 17.03 -17.86
N THR A 443 11.78 17.99 -18.12
CA THR A 443 10.78 17.88 -19.20
C THR A 443 11.26 18.64 -20.43
N THR A 444 10.91 18.14 -21.61
CA THR A 444 11.28 18.81 -22.87
C THR A 444 10.32 18.48 -24.01
N HIS A 445 10.37 19.31 -25.05
CA HIS A 445 9.72 19.09 -26.34
C HIS A 445 10.70 18.72 -27.46
N TYR A 446 12.01 18.86 -27.22
CA TYR A 446 13.03 18.62 -28.22
C TYR A 446 13.29 17.13 -28.44
N SER A 447 13.37 16.73 -29.71
CA SER A 447 13.58 15.33 -30.09
C SER A 447 15.05 14.92 -29.93
N GLU A 448 15.95 15.89 -30.02
CA GLU A 448 17.40 15.78 -29.81
C GLU A 448 17.73 15.24 -28.41
N LEU A 449 16.96 15.66 -27.40
CA LEU A 449 17.13 15.18 -26.02
C LEU A 449 16.74 13.70 -25.86
N LYS A 450 15.82 13.19 -26.70
CA LYS A 450 15.51 11.74 -26.73
C LYS A 450 16.72 10.94 -27.22
N ALA A 451 17.40 11.44 -28.25
CA ALA A 451 18.61 10.83 -28.78
C ALA A 451 19.78 10.90 -27.77
N TYR A 452 19.91 12.02 -27.06
CA TYR A 452 20.88 12.19 -25.98
C TYR A 452 20.71 11.15 -24.87
N ALA A 453 19.47 10.91 -24.42
CA ALA A 453 19.16 9.89 -23.42
C ALA A 453 19.54 8.48 -23.91
N TYR A 454 19.24 8.14 -25.17
CA TYR A 454 19.63 6.85 -25.73
C TYR A 454 21.16 6.65 -25.80
N ALA A 455 21.90 7.71 -26.10
CA ALA A 455 23.36 7.64 -26.21
C ALA A 455 24.08 7.45 -24.87
N HIS A 456 23.39 7.61 -23.73
CA HIS A 456 24.01 7.65 -22.42
C HIS A 456 23.27 6.78 -21.41
N GLN A 457 23.92 5.70 -20.94
CA GLN A 457 23.32 4.73 -20.02
C GLN A 457 22.75 5.32 -18.72
N GLU A 458 23.31 6.43 -18.23
CA GLU A 458 22.86 7.08 -16.98
C GLU A 458 21.67 8.05 -17.18
N VAL A 459 21.13 8.14 -18.40
CA VAL A 459 20.04 9.04 -18.78
C VAL A 459 18.91 8.21 -19.39
N GLU A 460 17.75 8.25 -18.79
CA GLU A 460 16.59 7.46 -19.24
C GLU A 460 15.50 8.35 -19.82
N ASN A 461 14.82 7.85 -20.86
CA ASN A 461 13.66 8.52 -21.41
C ASN A 461 12.39 8.11 -20.67
N ALA A 462 11.46 9.04 -20.52
CA ALA A 462 10.08 8.74 -20.18
C ALA A 462 9.12 9.50 -21.07
N SER A 463 7.92 8.96 -21.22
CA SER A 463 6.83 9.63 -21.92
C SER A 463 5.52 9.52 -21.18
N VAL A 464 4.68 10.52 -21.39
CA VAL A 464 3.30 10.51 -20.92
C VAL A 464 2.41 9.85 -21.97
N GLU A 465 1.68 8.81 -21.58
CA GLU A 465 0.82 8.02 -22.47
C GLU A 465 -0.37 8.86 -22.95
N PHE A 466 -0.58 8.88 -24.27
CA PHE A 466 -1.64 9.61 -24.94
C PHE A 466 -2.52 8.62 -25.69
N ASP A 467 -3.82 8.63 -25.41
CA ASP A 467 -4.76 7.79 -26.14
C ASP A 467 -5.00 8.38 -27.52
N SER A 468 -4.40 7.76 -28.53
CA SER A 468 -4.55 8.16 -29.92
C SER A 468 -6.01 8.12 -30.40
N VAL A 469 -6.84 7.21 -29.88
CA VAL A 469 -8.24 7.00 -30.30
C VAL A 469 -9.13 8.11 -29.75
N THR A 470 -9.05 8.38 -28.45
CA THR A 470 -9.88 9.41 -27.80
C THR A 470 -9.27 10.82 -27.84
N LEU A 471 -8.02 10.94 -28.31
CA LEU A 471 -7.21 12.17 -28.29
C LEU A 471 -7.07 12.77 -26.89
N SER A 472 -7.08 11.92 -25.85
CA SER A 472 -7.02 12.37 -24.46
C SER A 472 -5.72 11.93 -23.78
N PRO A 473 -5.15 12.78 -22.91
CA PRO A 473 -4.01 12.38 -22.08
C PRO A 473 -4.48 11.34 -21.05
N THR A 474 -3.76 10.22 -20.95
CA THR A 474 -4.04 9.20 -19.93
C THR A 474 -3.32 9.48 -18.61
N TYR A 475 -2.39 10.46 -18.61
CA TYR A 475 -1.54 10.88 -17.50
C TYR A 475 -0.62 9.78 -16.93
N LYS A 476 -0.49 8.65 -17.62
CA LYS A 476 0.37 7.55 -17.21
C LYS A 476 1.79 7.77 -17.73
N LEU A 477 2.76 7.71 -16.83
CA LEU A 477 4.17 7.81 -17.20
C LEU A 477 4.71 6.42 -17.60
N LEU A 478 5.36 6.34 -18.76
CA LEU A 478 6.04 5.17 -19.28
C LEU A 478 7.55 5.43 -19.28
N ILE A 479 8.29 4.78 -18.38
CA ILE A 479 9.76 4.86 -18.29
C ILE A 479 10.37 3.94 -19.33
N GLY A 480 11.48 4.37 -19.91
CA GLY A 480 12.15 3.76 -21.04
C GLY A 480 11.59 4.23 -22.38
N VAL A 481 10.27 4.43 -22.49
CA VAL A 481 9.60 4.59 -23.78
C VAL A 481 9.64 6.04 -24.26
N PRO A 482 10.25 6.35 -25.43
CA PRO A 482 10.13 7.66 -26.05
C PRO A 482 8.68 7.93 -26.47
N GLY A 483 8.20 9.17 -26.27
CA GLY A 483 6.82 9.54 -26.61
C GLY A 483 6.63 9.78 -28.10
N ARG A 484 5.50 9.34 -28.67
CA ARG A 484 5.17 9.53 -30.10
C ARG A 484 4.93 11.00 -30.47
N SER A 485 5.63 11.50 -31.48
CA SER A 485 5.38 12.83 -32.08
C SER A 485 4.21 12.77 -33.08
N ASN A 486 2.97 12.69 -32.60
CA ASN A 486 1.78 12.47 -33.45
C ASN A 486 1.13 13.73 -34.05
N ALA A 487 1.85 14.84 -34.19
CA ALA A 487 1.29 16.13 -34.61
C ALA A 487 0.46 16.05 -35.92
N PHE A 488 0.94 15.32 -36.94
CA PHE A 488 0.22 15.16 -38.20
C PHE A 488 -1.01 14.24 -38.09
N GLU A 489 -0.94 13.18 -37.28
CA GLU A 489 -2.05 12.25 -37.09
C GLU A 489 -3.19 12.91 -36.29
N ILE A 490 -2.83 13.66 -35.26
CA ILE A 490 -3.75 14.49 -34.48
C ILE A 490 -4.40 15.55 -35.37
N SER A 491 -3.59 16.29 -36.14
CA SER A 491 -4.11 17.32 -37.07
C SER A 491 -5.06 16.73 -38.11
N SER A 492 -4.77 15.53 -38.63
CA SER A 492 -5.66 14.82 -39.55
C SER A 492 -6.99 14.45 -38.91
N ARG A 493 -6.98 13.95 -37.66
CA ARG A 493 -8.20 13.58 -36.93
C ARG A 493 -9.03 14.80 -36.51
N LEU A 494 -8.38 15.93 -36.26
CA LEU A 494 -9.04 17.22 -36.01
C LEU A 494 -9.62 17.87 -37.28
N GLY A 495 -9.48 17.21 -38.44
CA GLY A 495 -10.10 17.64 -39.69
C GLY A 495 -9.23 18.51 -40.59
N LEU A 496 -7.91 18.61 -40.33
CA LEU A 496 -7.00 19.30 -41.23
C LEU A 496 -6.93 18.54 -42.56
N ARG A 497 -7.10 19.27 -43.67
CA ARG A 497 -7.13 18.68 -45.02
C ARG A 497 -5.84 17.92 -45.32
N ALA A 498 -5.98 16.74 -45.91
CA ALA A 498 -4.85 15.86 -46.25
C ALA A 498 -3.81 16.56 -47.14
N GLU A 499 -4.23 17.48 -48.02
CA GLU A 499 -3.33 18.28 -48.86
C GLU A 499 -2.40 19.18 -48.04
N VAL A 500 -2.88 19.76 -46.95
CA VAL A 500 -2.07 20.61 -46.05
C VAL A 500 -1.07 19.76 -45.28
N ILE A 501 -1.49 18.58 -44.81
CA ILE A 501 -0.62 17.62 -44.13
C ILE A 501 0.45 17.08 -45.10
N GLY A 502 0.07 16.80 -46.35
CA GLY A 502 0.98 16.37 -47.41
C GLY A 502 2.07 17.41 -47.65
N LYS A 503 1.69 18.67 -47.87
CA LYS A 503 2.65 19.78 -48.02
C LYS A 503 3.50 19.99 -46.77
N ALA A 504 2.93 19.88 -45.58
CA ALA A 504 3.67 20.04 -44.33
C ALA A 504 4.78 18.99 -44.16
N LYS A 505 4.57 17.76 -44.65
CA LYS A 505 5.60 16.71 -44.66
C LYS A 505 6.75 16.99 -45.63
N GLU A 506 6.50 17.72 -46.71
CA GLU A 506 7.52 18.10 -47.70
C GLU A 506 8.50 19.15 -47.15
N PHE A 507 8.09 19.93 -46.14
CA PHE A 507 8.96 20.91 -45.49
C PHE A 507 9.96 20.30 -44.49
N LEU A 508 9.85 19.01 -44.17
CA LEU A 508 10.81 18.31 -43.32
C LEU A 508 12.09 18.01 -44.12
N THR A 509 13.24 18.33 -43.55
CA THR A 509 14.55 18.02 -44.15
C THR A 509 14.81 16.51 -44.16
N GLN A 510 15.69 16.04 -45.07
CA GLN A 510 16.05 14.62 -45.12
C GLN A 510 16.70 14.11 -43.84
N GLU A 511 17.42 14.97 -43.10
CA GLU A 511 18.04 14.63 -41.82
C GLU A 511 16.99 14.46 -40.72
N GLU A 512 16.03 15.38 -40.61
CA GLU A 512 14.91 15.26 -39.67
C GLU A 512 14.08 14.00 -39.95
N VAL A 513 13.85 13.65 -41.22
CA VAL A 513 13.17 12.41 -41.60
C VAL A 513 13.97 11.17 -41.20
N LYS A 514 15.30 11.18 -41.34
CA LYS A 514 16.16 10.06 -40.91
C LYS A 514 16.15 9.89 -39.40
N VAL A 515 16.28 10.99 -38.64
CA VAL A 515 16.21 10.96 -37.17
C VAL A 515 14.84 10.49 -36.70
N ALA A 516 13.75 10.99 -37.29
CA ALA A 516 12.39 10.54 -36.98
C ALA A 516 12.18 9.05 -37.26
N ASN A 517 12.71 8.53 -38.38
CA ASN A 517 12.64 7.10 -38.70
C ASN A 517 13.48 6.24 -37.74
N LEU A 518 14.66 6.71 -37.33
CA LEU A 518 15.48 6.03 -36.33
C LEU A 518 14.73 5.95 -34.99
N ILE A 519 14.18 7.08 -34.52
CA ILE A 519 13.36 7.13 -33.30
C ILE A 519 12.19 6.16 -33.41
N LYS A 520 11.48 6.15 -34.55
CA LYS A 520 10.35 5.23 -34.78
C LYS A 520 10.75 3.75 -34.70
N ASN A 521 11.90 3.37 -35.27
CA ASN A 521 12.39 2.00 -35.20
C ASN A 521 12.81 1.62 -33.76
N LEU A 522 13.44 2.55 -33.03
CA LEU A 522 13.79 2.37 -31.62
C LEU A 522 12.53 2.18 -30.75
N GLU A 523 11.50 3.01 -30.97
CA GLU A 523 10.21 2.89 -30.29
C GLU A 523 9.54 1.53 -30.54
N GLN A 524 9.55 1.04 -31.79
CA GLN A 524 8.98 -0.27 -32.14
C GLN A 524 9.73 -1.42 -31.45
N ASN A 525 11.05 -1.40 -31.49
CA ASN A 525 11.86 -2.43 -30.83
C ASN A 525 11.64 -2.45 -29.32
N GLN A 526 11.48 -1.29 -28.69
CA GLN A 526 11.28 -1.23 -27.25
C GLN A 526 9.90 -1.74 -26.79
N LEU A 527 8.86 -1.48 -27.59
CA LEU A 527 7.53 -2.05 -27.37
C LEU A 527 7.57 -3.59 -27.39
N ILE A 528 8.32 -4.16 -28.35
CA ILE A 528 8.54 -5.60 -28.44
C ILE A 528 9.29 -6.11 -27.20
N ILE A 529 10.41 -5.48 -26.84
CA ILE A 529 11.21 -5.85 -25.65
C ILE A 529 10.37 -5.81 -24.37
N GLN A 530 9.49 -4.81 -24.20
CA GLN A 530 8.62 -4.73 -23.03
C GLN A 530 7.55 -5.83 -23.00
N GLN A 531 7.00 -6.20 -24.16
CA GLN A 531 6.05 -7.31 -24.27
C GLN A 531 6.74 -8.63 -23.92
N GLU A 532 7.91 -8.89 -24.51
CA GLU A 532 8.71 -10.08 -24.22
C GLU A 532 9.11 -10.15 -22.73
N ARG A 533 9.48 -9.02 -22.11
CA ARG A 533 9.83 -8.96 -20.68
C ARG A 533 8.62 -9.27 -19.80
N LYS A 534 7.43 -8.76 -20.13
CA LYS A 534 6.19 -9.08 -19.39
C LYS A 534 5.81 -10.55 -19.52
N GLU A 535 5.91 -11.12 -20.72
CA GLU A 535 5.66 -12.54 -20.95
C GLU A 535 6.65 -13.41 -20.16
N ALA A 536 7.93 -13.06 -20.17
CA ALA A 536 8.96 -13.75 -19.39
C ALA A 536 8.69 -13.67 -17.88
N GLU A 537 8.25 -12.51 -17.38
CA GLU A 537 7.87 -12.32 -15.97
C GLU A 537 6.66 -13.20 -15.59
N LEU A 538 5.64 -13.28 -16.46
CA LEU A 538 4.46 -14.12 -16.26
C LEU A 538 4.83 -15.60 -16.22
N LEU A 539 5.60 -16.07 -17.21
CA LEU A 539 6.12 -17.43 -17.28
C LEU A 539 6.97 -17.79 -16.05
N ARG A 540 7.78 -16.84 -15.55
CA ARG A 540 8.56 -17.02 -14.33
C ARG A 540 7.67 -17.16 -13.10
N GLN A 541 6.61 -16.37 -12.97
CA GLN A 541 5.65 -16.49 -11.86
C GLN A 541 4.91 -17.83 -11.91
N GLU A 542 4.48 -18.27 -13.09
CA GLU A 542 3.87 -19.59 -13.28
C GLU A 542 4.84 -20.71 -12.91
N ALA A 543 6.10 -20.64 -13.32
CA ALA A 543 7.11 -21.62 -12.97
C ALA A 543 7.34 -21.69 -11.45
N LEU A 544 7.41 -20.54 -10.76
CA LEU A 544 7.53 -20.49 -9.30
C LEU A 544 6.31 -21.10 -8.61
N HIS A 545 5.10 -20.83 -9.12
CA HIS A 545 3.87 -21.41 -8.59
C HIS A 545 3.82 -22.94 -8.77
N GLN A 546 4.24 -23.45 -9.94
CA GLN A 546 4.33 -24.89 -10.19
C GLN A 546 5.36 -25.57 -9.26
N LEU A 547 6.47 -24.89 -8.97
CA LEU A 547 7.51 -25.38 -8.07
C LEU A 547 6.99 -25.46 -6.62
N GLU A 548 6.21 -24.48 -6.18
CA GLU A 548 5.53 -24.51 -4.87
C GLU A 548 4.51 -25.65 -4.77
N LEU A 549 3.70 -25.85 -5.82
CA LEU A 549 2.74 -26.96 -5.89
C LEU A 549 3.44 -28.32 -5.89
N ALA A 550 4.58 -28.44 -6.58
CA ALA A 550 5.39 -29.65 -6.58
C ALA A 550 5.96 -29.94 -5.19
N GLY A 551 6.48 -28.92 -4.49
CA GLY A 551 6.97 -29.05 -3.11
C GLY A 551 5.89 -29.54 -2.14
N LYS A 552 4.68 -28.95 -2.21
CA LYS A 552 3.52 -29.39 -1.41
C LYS A 552 3.11 -30.85 -1.70
N LYS A 553 3.16 -31.28 -2.96
CA LYS A 553 2.89 -32.67 -3.34
C LYS A 553 3.95 -33.63 -2.81
N GLU A 554 5.23 -33.25 -2.85
CA GLU A 554 6.32 -34.07 -2.33
C GLU A 554 6.20 -34.27 -0.82
N GLU A 555 5.86 -33.23 -0.06
CA GLU A 555 5.59 -33.35 1.38
C GLU A 555 4.40 -34.28 1.67
N LEU A 556 3.31 -34.18 0.90
CA LEU A 556 2.16 -35.07 1.03
C LEU A 556 2.53 -36.53 0.76
N ILE A 557 3.37 -36.79 -0.25
CA ILE A 557 3.84 -38.15 -0.57
C ILE A 557 4.71 -38.67 0.58
N LYS A 558 5.66 -37.89 1.09
CA LYS A 558 6.52 -38.28 2.22
C LYS A 558 5.71 -38.59 3.48
N ASN A 559 4.71 -37.76 3.80
CA ASN A 559 3.83 -38.00 4.94
C ASN A 559 3.00 -39.28 4.77
N ARG A 560 2.53 -39.57 3.56
CA ARG A 560 1.77 -40.78 3.25
C ARG A 560 2.63 -42.04 3.29
N GLU A 561 3.88 -41.95 2.82
CA GLU A 561 4.86 -43.03 2.96
C GLU A 561 5.15 -43.36 4.43
N GLN A 562 5.32 -42.34 5.27
CA GLN A 562 5.52 -42.53 6.72
C GLN A 562 4.31 -43.19 7.38
N GLN A 563 3.09 -42.78 7.02
CA GLN A 563 1.87 -43.41 7.53
C GLN A 563 1.77 -44.88 7.12
N ILE A 564 2.01 -45.21 5.85
CA ILE A 564 1.98 -46.60 5.36
C ILE A 564 3.03 -47.45 6.08
N LEU A 565 4.25 -46.92 6.29
CA LEU A 565 5.31 -47.59 7.05
C LEU A 565 4.91 -47.84 8.51
N GLN A 566 4.21 -46.90 9.13
CA GLN A 566 3.75 -47.04 10.51
C GLN A 566 2.64 -48.08 10.61
N GLU A 567 1.63 -48.03 9.74
CA GLU A 567 0.55 -49.01 9.65
C GLU A 567 1.09 -50.43 9.41
N ALA A 568 2.03 -50.58 8.47
CA ALA A 568 2.67 -51.87 8.19
C ALA A 568 3.45 -52.42 9.39
N ASN A 569 4.13 -51.56 10.16
CA ASN A 569 4.83 -51.98 11.39
C ASN A 569 3.86 -52.41 12.49
N GLU A 570 2.76 -51.67 12.69
CA GLU A 570 1.73 -52.04 13.67
C GLU A 570 1.06 -53.37 13.31
N GLU A 571 0.77 -53.59 12.04
CA GLU A 571 0.20 -54.84 11.54
C GLU A 571 1.19 -56.01 11.71
N ALA A 572 2.47 -55.80 11.40
CA ALA A 572 3.52 -56.79 11.64
C ALA A 572 3.66 -57.16 13.13
N ILE A 573 3.56 -56.17 14.03
CA ILE A 573 3.58 -56.39 15.48
C ILE A 573 2.36 -57.22 15.92
N ARG A 574 1.16 -56.93 15.42
CA ARG A 574 -0.05 -57.72 15.72
C ARG A 574 0.08 -59.16 15.27
N ILE A 575 0.53 -59.38 14.02
CA ILE A 575 0.73 -60.73 13.47
C ILE A 575 1.74 -61.50 14.33
N LEU A 576 2.85 -60.88 14.74
CA LEU A 576 3.85 -61.51 15.62
C LEU A 576 3.27 -61.86 17.00
N ALA A 577 2.45 -60.98 17.58
CA ALA A 577 1.78 -61.23 18.86
C ALA A 577 0.78 -62.40 18.77
N GLU A 578 -0.03 -62.45 17.72
CA GLU A 578 -0.94 -63.57 17.46
C GLU A 578 -0.18 -64.87 17.21
N THR A 579 0.94 -64.82 16.47
CA THR A 579 1.83 -65.98 16.27
C THR A 579 2.32 -66.55 17.60
N LYS A 580 2.78 -65.66 18.50
CA LYS A 580 3.29 -66.08 19.80
C LYS A 580 2.19 -66.69 20.67
N ARG A 581 0.97 -66.14 20.60
CA ARG A 581 -0.19 -66.69 21.34
C ARG A 581 -0.57 -68.07 20.84
N THR A 582 -0.79 -68.22 19.54
CA THR A 582 -1.12 -69.50 18.89
C THR A 582 -0.02 -70.55 19.10
N ALA A 583 1.26 -70.17 18.97
CA ALA A 583 2.38 -71.07 19.25
C ALA A 583 2.40 -71.51 20.73
N ASN A 584 2.16 -70.60 21.67
CA ASN A 584 2.11 -70.94 23.10
C ASN A 584 0.91 -71.83 23.45
N GLU A 585 -0.25 -71.59 22.83
CA GLU A 585 -1.44 -72.44 22.96
C GLU A 585 -1.17 -73.84 22.41
N LEU A 586 -0.58 -73.96 21.22
CA LEU A 586 -0.18 -75.25 20.63
C LEU A 586 0.87 -75.97 21.50
N ILE A 587 1.85 -75.26 22.06
CA ILE A 587 2.83 -75.85 22.99
C ILE A 587 2.14 -76.36 24.27
N LYS A 588 1.12 -75.65 24.74
CA LYS A 588 0.32 -76.05 25.91
C LYS A 588 -0.53 -77.29 25.60
N GLU A 589 -1.22 -77.32 24.45
CA GLU A 589 -1.97 -78.49 23.98
C GLU A 589 -1.07 -79.72 23.79
N ILE A 590 0.14 -79.55 23.23
CA ILE A 590 1.12 -80.64 23.07
C ILE A 590 1.64 -81.15 24.43
N ARG A 591 1.81 -80.25 25.43
CA ARG A 591 2.22 -80.64 26.78
C ARG A 591 1.10 -81.36 27.54
N GLU A 592 -0.15 -80.94 27.38
CA GLU A 592 -1.31 -81.58 28.01
C GLU A 592 -1.62 -82.95 27.36
N ALA A 593 -1.35 -83.12 26.06
CA ALA A 593 -1.52 -84.39 25.34
C ALA A 593 -0.46 -85.47 25.65
N LYS A 594 0.53 -85.21 26.52
CA LYS A 594 1.59 -86.18 26.87
C LYS A 594 1.18 -87.28 27.85
N ASN A 595 -0.04 -87.28 28.40
CA ASN A 595 -0.45 -88.23 29.45
C ASN A 595 -1.54 -89.25 29.07
N THR A 596 -1.94 -89.41 27.79
CA THR A 596 -2.83 -90.52 27.38
C THR A 596 -2.56 -91.03 25.96
N ALA A 597 -2.26 -92.33 25.89
CA ALA A 597 -2.25 -93.30 24.78
C ALA A 597 -1.75 -92.88 23.37
N ALA A 598 -0.69 -93.57 22.91
CA ALA A 598 0.05 -93.43 21.65
C ALA A 598 -0.77 -93.45 20.33
N VAL A 599 -2.06 -93.80 20.36
CA VAL A 599 -2.94 -93.79 19.18
C VAL A 599 -3.61 -92.42 18.95
N GLN A 600 -3.64 -91.54 19.97
CA GLN A 600 -4.08 -90.15 19.80
C GLN A 600 -2.96 -89.22 19.32
N GLN A 601 -1.68 -89.59 19.52
CA GLN A 601 -0.53 -88.81 19.06
C GLN A 601 -0.49 -88.65 17.54
N GLU A 602 -0.83 -89.68 16.78
CA GLU A 602 -0.77 -89.63 15.31
C GLU A 602 -1.91 -88.78 14.71
N ARG A 603 -3.11 -88.83 15.34
CA ARG A 603 -4.28 -88.05 14.91
C ARG A 603 -4.19 -86.58 15.32
N LEU A 604 -3.65 -86.28 16.51
CA LEU A 604 -3.37 -84.91 16.95
C LEU A 604 -2.16 -84.31 16.22
N ALA A 605 -1.12 -85.09 15.90
CA ALA A 605 -0.02 -84.63 15.06
C ALA A 605 -0.46 -84.33 13.61
N MET A 606 -1.41 -85.11 13.08
CA MET A 606 -2.01 -84.86 11.76
C MET A 606 -2.93 -83.62 11.78
N GLN A 607 -3.74 -83.43 12.82
CA GLN A 607 -4.59 -82.23 12.99
C GLN A 607 -3.79 -80.97 13.33
N ALA A 608 -2.71 -81.08 14.11
CA ALA A 608 -1.79 -79.98 14.36
C ALA A 608 -0.98 -79.63 13.11
N ARG A 609 -0.57 -80.63 12.29
CA ARG A 609 0.00 -80.40 10.95
C ARG A 609 -1.01 -79.74 10.01
N GLU A 610 -2.28 -80.15 10.01
CA GLU A 610 -3.35 -79.50 9.22
C GLU A 610 -3.66 -78.07 9.69
N LYS A 611 -3.62 -77.79 11.00
CA LYS A 611 -3.78 -76.43 11.53
C LYS A 611 -2.55 -75.55 11.25
N LEU A 612 -1.34 -76.10 11.37
CA LEU A 612 -0.09 -75.42 11.01
C LEU A 612 0.02 -75.19 9.50
N THR A 613 -0.45 -76.11 8.65
CA THR A 613 -0.54 -75.89 7.20
C THR A 613 -1.64 -74.91 6.85
N LYS A 614 -2.81 -74.92 7.51
CA LYS A 614 -3.85 -73.88 7.30
C LYS A 614 -3.45 -72.49 7.81
N GLU A 615 -2.63 -72.39 8.86
CA GLU A 615 -2.07 -71.10 9.31
C GLU A 615 -0.83 -70.67 8.52
N GLN A 616 -0.03 -71.61 7.99
CA GLN A 616 1.01 -71.31 7.00
C GLN A 616 0.39 -70.90 5.65
N ASP A 617 -0.70 -71.51 5.21
CA ASP A 617 -1.44 -71.15 3.98
C ASP A 617 -2.14 -69.79 4.11
N LYS A 618 -2.56 -69.39 5.33
CA LYS A 618 -3.02 -68.02 5.61
C LYS A 618 -1.88 -66.99 5.75
N ARG A 619 -0.63 -67.43 5.87
CA ARG A 619 0.57 -66.57 5.98
C ARG A 619 1.46 -66.56 4.74
N VAL A 620 1.14 -67.35 3.72
CA VAL A 620 1.83 -67.35 2.43
C VAL A 620 1.22 -66.34 1.44
N THR A 621 0.05 -65.77 1.72
CA THR A 621 -0.60 -64.76 0.86
C THR A 621 -0.09 -63.32 1.04
N ILE A 622 0.99 -63.09 1.80
CA ILE A 622 1.73 -61.79 1.85
C ILE A 622 3.25 -62.00 1.65
N ARG A 623 3.69 -63.19 1.18
CA ARG A 623 5.11 -63.47 0.86
C ARG A 623 5.34 -64.00 -0.55
N GLY A 624 4.49 -63.59 -1.49
CA GLY A 624 4.81 -63.64 -2.92
C GLY A 624 5.12 -62.23 -3.39
N ASP A 625 6.40 -61.84 -3.37
CA ASP A 625 7.07 -60.94 -4.35
C ASP A 625 8.44 -60.39 -3.90
N LEU A 626 8.94 -60.76 -2.72
CA LEU A 626 10.30 -60.39 -2.27
C LEU A 626 11.12 -61.62 -1.87
N ALA A 627 11.37 -62.52 -2.82
CA ALA A 627 12.53 -63.41 -2.90
C ALA A 627 12.34 -64.44 -4.03
N ARG A 628 12.60 -64.03 -5.28
CA ARG A 628 13.15 -64.96 -6.28
C ARG A 628 14.64 -64.70 -6.36
N GLU A 629 15.41 -65.40 -5.52
CA GLU A 629 16.73 -65.82 -5.96
C GLU A 629 16.52 -66.71 -7.19
N MET A 630 16.78 -66.15 -8.36
CA MET A 630 16.86 -66.94 -9.59
C MET A 630 18.25 -67.58 -9.69
N PRO A 631 18.34 -68.80 -10.24
CA PRO A 631 19.59 -69.53 -10.35
C PRO A 631 20.64 -68.75 -11.14
N VAL A 632 21.88 -68.80 -10.67
CA VAL A 632 23.06 -68.42 -11.45
C VAL A 632 23.26 -69.47 -12.54
N GLU A 633 22.73 -69.22 -13.73
CA GLU A 633 23.27 -69.84 -14.94
C GLU A 633 24.17 -68.81 -15.63
N SER A 634 25.47 -69.10 -15.59
CA SER A 634 26.48 -68.35 -16.34
C SER A 634 26.20 -68.47 -17.84
N LEU A 635 25.68 -67.41 -18.43
CA LEU A 635 25.52 -67.28 -19.88
C LEU A 635 26.91 -67.14 -20.51
N LYS A 636 27.45 -68.23 -21.06
CA LYS A 636 28.73 -68.19 -21.78
C LYS A 636 28.62 -67.69 -23.22
N ASN A 637 27.43 -67.49 -23.78
CA ASN A 637 27.28 -67.05 -25.18
C ASN A 637 26.07 -66.13 -25.34
N VAL A 638 26.30 -64.83 -25.49
CA VAL A 638 25.30 -63.82 -25.88
C VAL A 638 25.56 -63.46 -27.35
N LYS A 639 24.52 -63.39 -28.18
CA LYS A 639 24.63 -63.09 -29.62
C LYS A 639 24.07 -61.68 -29.94
N PRO A 640 24.55 -61.02 -31.01
CA PRO A 640 23.94 -59.80 -31.51
C PRO A 640 22.45 -60.02 -31.84
N GLY A 641 21.58 -59.13 -31.38
CA GLY A 641 20.12 -59.22 -31.51
C GLY A 641 19.38 -59.77 -30.28
N ASP A 642 20.09 -60.30 -29.28
CA ASP A 642 19.45 -60.79 -28.05
C ASP A 642 18.92 -59.61 -27.20
N LYS A 643 17.65 -59.72 -26.77
CA LYS A 643 17.07 -58.78 -25.79
C LYS A 643 17.53 -59.14 -24.38
N VAL A 644 18.27 -58.21 -23.79
CA VAL A 644 18.89 -58.37 -22.48
C VAL A 644 18.38 -57.33 -21.50
N TYR A 645 18.37 -57.69 -20.23
CA TYR A 645 18.08 -56.78 -19.14
C TYR A 645 19.38 -56.38 -18.47
N LEU A 646 19.58 -55.06 -18.27
CA LEU A 646 20.70 -54.49 -17.53
C LEU A 646 20.24 -54.20 -16.10
N PRO A 647 20.58 -55.03 -15.09
CA PRO A 647 20.04 -54.88 -13.74
C PRO A 647 20.53 -53.60 -13.06
N LYS A 648 21.78 -53.19 -13.29
CA LYS A 648 22.37 -51.98 -12.70
C LYS A 648 21.68 -50.69 -13.16
N PHE A 649 21.09 -50.69 -14.36
CA PHE A 649 20.42 -49.53 -14.94
C PHE A 649 18.90 -49.70 -14.98
N ASN A 650 18.40 -50.83 -14.48
CA ASN A 650 16.98 -51.20 -14.47
C ASN A 650 16.29 -51.03 -15.84
N GLN A 651 17.00 -51.34 -16.93
CA GLN A 651 16.58 -51.02 -18.30
C GLN A 651 16.76 -52.22 -19.24
N LYS A 652 15.85 -52.35 -20.21
CA LYS A 652 15.94 -53.35 -21.29
C LYS A 652 16.80 -52.80 -22.42
N GLY A 653 17.63 -53.64 -23.00
CA GLY A 653 18.46 -53.29 -24.14
C GLY A 653 18.64 -54.45 -25.11
N GLU A 654 19.20 -54.15 -26.27
CA GLU A 654 19.50 -55.13 -27.31
C GLU A 654 21.01 -55.19 -27.54
N VAL A 655 21.55 -56.40 -27.61
CA VAL A 655 22.98 -56.61 -27.80
C VAL A 655 23.34 -56.32 -29.25
N LEU A 656 24.24 -55.36 -29.47
CA LEU A 656 24.63 -54.93 -30.82
C LEU A 656 25.86 -55.67 -31.36
N SER A 657 26.73 -56.19 -30.49
CA SER A 657 28.01 -56.80 -30.89
C SER A 657 28.27 -58.12 -30.17
N ALA A 658 29.01 -59.02 -30.82
CA ALA A 658 29.48 -60.26 -30.19
C ALA A 658 30.49 -59.95 -29.07
N PRO A 659 30.66 -60.84 -28.07
CA PRO A 659 31.60 -60.62 -26.96
C PRO A 659 33.04 -60.45 -27.45
N SER A 660 33.72 -59.42 -26.97
CA SER A 660 35.16 -59.23 -27.18
C SER A 660 35.97 -60.31 -26.44
N THR A 661 37.26 -60.48 -26.78
CA THR A 661 38.17 -61.45 -26.11
C THR A 661 38.29 -61.25 -24.58
N GLY A 662 37.87 -60.09 -24.06
CA GLY A 662 37.77 -59.77 -22.63
C GLY A 662 36.38 -59.94 -22.00
N GLY A 663 35.38 -60.42 -22.75
CA GLY A 663 34.02 -60.69 -22.23
C GLY A 663 33.10 -59.47 -22.13
N GLU A 664 33.36 -58.42 -22.92
CA GLU A 664 32.52 -57.20 -22.99
C GLU A 664 31.69 -57.15 -24.28
N VAL A 665 30.47 -56.63 -24.20
CA VAL A 665 29.52 -56.48 -25.31
C VAL A 665 28.92 -55.07 -25.33
N GLN A 666 28.64 -54.54 -26.52
CA GLN A 666 27.86 -53.31 -26.65
C GLN A 666 26.37 -53.61 -26.64
N VAL A 667 25.63 -52.89 -25.80
CA VAL A 667 24.18 -53.01 -25.64
C VAL A 667 23.55 -51.64 -25.84
N GLN A 668 22.48 -51.60 -26.64
CA GLN A 668 21.68 -50.41 -26.84
C GLN A 668 20.49 -50.43 -25.88
N ALA A 669 20.48 -49.49 -24.94
CA ALA A 669 19.38 -49.28 -24.00
C ALA A 669 18.68 -47.97 -24.37
N GLY A 670 17.56 -48.07 -25.09
CA GLY A 670 16.87 -46.90 -25.66
C GLY A 670 17.72 -46.20 -26.73
N ILE A 671 18.00 -44.91 -26.54
CA ILE A 671 18.78 -44.07 -27.47
C ILE A 671 20.30 -44.07 -27.18
N ILE A 672 20.75 -44.75 -26.12
CA ILE A 672 22.13 -44.73 -25.65
C ILE A 672 22.80 -46.09 -25.89
N LYS A 673 24.05 -46.08 -26.35
CA LYS A 673 24.89 -47.29 -26.52
C LYS A 673 25.90 -47.39 -25.38
N LEU A 674 25.92 -48.53 -24.71
CA LEU A 674 26.77 -48.79 -23.54
C LEU A 674 27.62 -50.05 -23.76
N THR A 675 28.86 -50.06 -23.26
CA THR A 675 29.72 -51.26 -23.27
C THR A 675 29.71 -51.88 -21.88
N VAL A 676 29.28 -53.14 -21.78
CA VAL A 676 29.03 -53.84 -20.51
C VAL A 676 29.55 -55.27 -20.56
N LYS A 677 29.96 -55.83 -19.42
CA LYS A 677 30.43 -57.22 -19.33
C LYS A 677 29.26 -58.20 -19.46
N VAL A 678 29.48 -59.32 -20.14
CA VAL A 678 28.47 -60.37 -20.34
C VAL A 678 27.93 -60.92 -19.02
N SER A 679 28.75 -60.92 -17.95
CA SER A 679 28.34 -61.30 -16.58
C SER A 679 27.26 -60.42 -15.96
N ASP A 680 27.13 -59.18 -16.44
CA ASP A 680 26.22 -58.18 -15.88
C ASP A 680 24.89 -58.12 -16.65
N LEU A 681 24.67 -59.04 -17.60
CA LEU A 681 23.47 -59.13 -18.44
C LEU A 681 22.60 -60.33 -18.08
N ARG A 682 21.28 -60.18 -18.20
CA ARG A 682 20.31 -61.28 -18.07
C ARG A 682 19.46 -61.39 -19.33
N LEU A 683 19.34 -62.60 -19.89
CA LEU A 683 18.51 -62.86 -21.08
C LEU A 683 17.02 -62.92 -20.71
N LEU A 684 16.19 -62.23 -21.48
CA LEU A 684 14.72 -62.31 -21.35
C LEU A 684 14.22 -63.44 -22.26
N LYS A 685 13.68 -64.53 -21.69
CA LYS A 685 12.92 -65.54 -22.45
C LYS A 685 11.46 -65.10 -22.56
N GLU A 686 10.88 -65.21 -23.76
CA GLU A 686 9.48 -64.89 -24.02
C GLU A 686 8.55 -66.06 -23.63
N GLU A 687 7.54 -65.77 -22.82
CA GLU A 687 6.34 -66.62 -22.63
C GLU A 687 5.08 -65.85 -23.08
N LYS A 688 4.24 -66.54 -23.86
CA LYS A 688 2.81 -66.26 -24.10
C LYS A 688 2.06 -66.70 -22.83
N GLU A 689 0.99 -66.09 -22.32
CA GLU A 689 -0.25 -65.58 -22.92
C GLU A 689 -1.04 -64.81 -21.80
N ASP A 690 -2.08 -64.09 -22.21
CA ASP A 690 -3.36 -63.89 -21.49
C ASP A 690 -3.59 -62.77 -20.44
N LYS A 691 -4.89 -62.41 -20.39
CA LYS A 691 -5.55 -61.19 -19.91
C LYS A 691 -5.45 -60.90 -18.41
N GLY A 692 -5.27 -59.62 -18.06
CA GLY A 692 -5.55 -59.08 -16.72
C GLY A 692 -5.05 -57.65 -16.51
N GLN A 693 -5.97 -56.74 -16.18
CA GLN A 693 -5.77 -55.34 -15.78
C GLN A 693 -4.93 -55.25 -14.46
N VAL A 694 -4.29 -54.15 -14.02
CA VAL A 694 -4.68 -52.72 -14.05
C VAL A 694 -3.48 -51.79 -13.70
N ILE A 695 -3.56 -50.54 -14.17
CA ILE A 695 -3.09 -49.23 -13.63
C ILE A 695 -1.57 -48.93 -13.53
N HIS A 696 -1.03 -48.28 -14.57
CA HIS A 696 -0.59 -46.87 -14.53
C HIS A 696 -0.15 -46.43 -15.95
N GLY A 697 -0.61 -45.25 -16.40
CA GLY A 697 -0.15 -44.60 -17.63
C GLY A 697 -1.09 -44.67 -18.85
N SER A 698 -2.40 -44.70 -18.64
CA SER A 698 -3.41 -44.66 -19.71
C SER A 698 -4.07 -43.28 -19.80
N LEU A 699 -3.49 -42.37 -20.58
CA LEU A 699 -4.22 -41.23 -21.17
C LEU A 699 -3.65 -40.83 -22.55
N ALA A 700 -2.36 -41.04 -22.79
CA ALA A 700 -1.75 -40.77 -24.11
C ALA A 700 -1.85 -41.93 -25.13
N LYS A 701 -2.08 -43.18 -24.68
CA LYS A 701 -2.05 -44.37 -25.56
C LYS A 701 -3.43 -44.95 -25.93
N ARG A 702 -4.53 -44.37 -25.44
CA ARG A 702 -5.90 -44.83 -25.77
C ARG A 702 -6.57 -44.08 -26.93
N LYS A 703 -5.98 -42.99 -27.42
CA LYS A 703 -6.46 -42.30 -28.63
C LYS A 703 -5.87 -42.87 -29.93
N ALA A 704 -4.74 -43.57 -29.84
CA ALA A 704 -3.94 -43.97 -31.01
C ALA A 704 -4.40 -45.26 -31.72
N GLU A 705 -5.45 -45.95 -31.27
CA GLU A 705 -5.92 -47.17 -31.96
C GLU A 705 -7.09 -46.95 -32.93
N HIS A 706 -7.71 -45.75 -32.97
CA HIS A 706 -8.76 -45.44 -33.96
C HIS A 706 -8.85 -43.94 -34.30
N ILE A 707 -7.81 -43.37 -34.91
CA ILE A 707 -7.98 -42.07 -35.63
C ILE A 707 -8.36 -42.40 -37.06
N SER A 708 -9.55 -41.94 -37.47
CA SER A 708 -10.00 -42.06 -38.85
C SER A 708 -9.12 -41.20 -39.75
N PRO A 709 -8.71 -41.67 -40.95
CA PRO A 709 -7.92 -40.89 -41.92
C PRO A 709 -8.72 -39.75 -42.58
N GLU A 710 -9.88 -39.44 -42.03
CA GLU A 710 -10.74 -38.35 -42.45
C GLU A 710 -11.37 -37.64 -41.25
N ILE A 711 -11.52 -36.33 -41.38
CA ILE A 711 -12.26 -35.46 -40.44
C ILE A 711 -13.36 -34.73 -41.20
N ASP A 712 -14.58 -34.74 -40.65
CA ASP A 712 -15.74 -34.03 -41.20
C ASP A 712 -16.09 -32.82 -40.33
N ILE A 713 -15.91 -31.64 -40.92
CA ILE A 713 -16.16 -30.33 -40.29
C ILE A 713 -17.28 -29.57 -41.02
N ARG A 714 -18.14 -30.28 -41.75
CA ARG A 714 -19.33 -29.68 -42.36
C ARG A 714 -20.29 -29.18 -41.27
N GLY A 715 -20.69 -27.93 -41.38
CA GLY A 715 -21.63 -27.30 -40.43
C GLY A 715 -20.97 -26.51 -39.30
N TYR A 716 -19.64 -26.53 -39.21
CA TYR A 716 -18.88 -25.71 -38.26
C TYR A 716 -18.74 -24.26 -38.75
N LEU A 717 -18.65 -23.32 -37.80
CA LEU A 717 -18.14 -21.97 -38.08
C LEU A 717 -16.62 -22.01 -38.33
N VAL A 718 -16.07 -20.98 -38.99
CA VAL A 718 -14.66 -20.99 -39.43
C VAL A 718 -13.69 -21.17 -38.25
N ASP A 719 -13.88 -20.42 -37.16
CA ASP A 719 -12.99 -20.48 -36.00
C ASP A 719 -13.07 -21.84 -35.26
N GLU A 720 -14.28 -22.40 -35.16
CA GLU A 720 -14.51 -23.72 -34.55
C GLU A 720 -13.88 -24.83 -35.39
N ALA A 721 -13.98 -24.73 -36.72
CA ALA A 721 -13.43 -25.69 -37.65
C ALA A 721 -11.89 -25.69 -37.65
N LEU A 722 -11.25 -24.52 -37.54
CA LEU A 722 -9.79 -24.42 -37.45
C LEU A 722 -9.25 -25.03 -36.15
N HIS A 723 -9.93 -24.78 -35.03
CA HIS A 723 -9.52 -25.32 -33.73
C HIS A 723 -9.62 -26.86 -33.67
N GLU A 724 -10.71 -27.44 -34.17
CA GLU A 724 -10.85 -28.90 -34.24
C GLU A 724 -9.89 -29.52 -35.27
N LEU A 725 -9.60 -28.80 -36.37
CA LEU A 725 -8.65 -29.26 -37.37
C LEU A 725 -7.21 -29.29 -36.85
N GLU A 726 -6.77 -28.25 -36.12
CA GLU A 726 -5.44 -28.16 -35.52
C GLU A 726 -5.16 -29.37 -34.61
N LYS A 727 -6.09 -29.61 -33.68
CA LYS A 727 -6.03 -30.74 -32.75
C LYS A 727 -6.01 -32.10 -33.46
N TYR A 728 -6.76 -32.23 -34.54
CA TYR A 728 -6.79 -33.46 -35.34
C TYR A 728 -5.48 -33.69 -36.11
N LEU A 729 -4.88 -32.63 -36.67
CA LEU A 729 -3.60 -32.74 -37.39
C LEU A 729 -2.46 -33.14 -36.46
N ASP A 730 -2.44 -32.63 -35.23
CA ASP A 730 -1.47 -33.05 -34.21
C ASP A 730 -1.64 -34.53 -33.84
N ASP A 731 -2.89 -34.94 -33.61
CA ASP A 731 -3.24 -36.33 -33.32
C ASP A 731 -2.87 -37.26 -34.51
N ALA A 732 -3.06 -36.82 -35.76
CA ALA A 732 -2.71 -37.57 -36.97
C ALA A 732 -1.19 -37.68 -37.20
N LEU A 733 -0.44 -36.62 -36.92
CA LEU A 733 1.03 -36.58 -37.02
C LEU A 733 1.68 -37.50 -35.96
N LEU A 734 1.17 -37.46 -34.72
CA LEU A 734 1.61 -38.35 -33.64
C LEU A 734 1.33 -39.83 -33.92
N THR A 735 0.28 -40.11 -34.71
CA THR A 735 -0.11 -41.47 -35.12
C THR A 735 0.64 -41.93 -36.37
N GLY A 736 1.36 -41.03 -37.06
CA GLY A 736 2.15 -41.35 -38.24
C GLY A 736 1.32 -41.64 -39.50
N LEU A 737 0.13 -41.04 -39.63
CA LEU A 737 -0.66 -41.16 -40.85
C LEU A 737 0.06 -40.48 -42.02
N PRO A 738 0.21 -41.14 -43.19
CA PRO A 738 0.91 -40.55 -44.33
C PRO A 738 0.10 -39.45 -45.03
N TRP A 739 -1.23 -39.49 -44.90
CA TRP A 739 -2.15 -38.50 -45.46
C TRP A 739 -3.48 -38.50 -44.68
N VAL A 740 -4.21 -37.38 -44.76
CA VAL A 740 -5.56 -37.23 -44.18
C VAL A 740 -6.49 -36.45 -45.10
N ARG A 741 -7.81 -36.69 -44.97
CA ARG A 741 -8.88 -36.02 -45.74
C ARG A 741 -9.73 -35.12 -44.84
N ILE A 742 -9.86 -33.86 -45.22
CA ILE A 742 -10.72 -32.88 -44.54
C ILE A 742 -11.97 -32.64 -45.36
N ILE A 743 -13.13 -33.03 -44.84
CA ILE A 743 -14.43 -32.82 -45.47
C ILE A 743 -15.02 -31.51 -44.92
N HIS A 744 -15.00 -30.46 -45.73
CA HIS A 744 -15.52 -29.13 -45.37
C HIS A 744 -16.77 -28.72 -46.17
N GLY A 745 -17.17 -29.52 -47.17
CA GLY A 745 -18.33 -29.26 -48.01
C GLY A 745 -18.10 -28.17 -49.08
N LYS A 746 -19.06 -28.04 -50.00
CA LYS A 746 -18.94 -27.16 -51.19
C LYS A 746 -19.51 -25.74 -50.99
N GLY A 747 -20.23 -25.47 -49.90
CA GLY A 747 -21.11 -24.31 -49.62
C GLY A 747 -20.69 -22.93 -50.18
N THR A 748 -20.42 -21.94 -49.32
CA THR A 748 -19.99 -20.58 -49.73
C THR A 748 -18.49 -20.49 -50.03
N GLY A 749 -17.73 -21.56 -49.76
CA GLY A 749 -16.27 -21.61 -49.95
C GLY A 749 -15.45 -20.97 -48.82
N ALA A 750 -16.08 -20.40 -47.79
CA ALA A 750 -15.40 -19.76 -46.66
C ALA A 750 -14.50 -20.73 -45.87
N LEU A 751 -15.03 -21.90 -45.48
CA LEU A 751 -14.25 -22.95 -44.80
C LEU A 751 -13.07 -23.42 -45.66
N ARG A 752 -13.27 -23.60 -46.97
CA ARG A 752 -12.21 -24.01 -47.89
C ARG A 752 -11.05 -22.99 -47.91
N GLN A 753 -11.36 -21.69 -47.99
CA GLN A 753 -10.34 -20.65 -48.02
C GLN A 753 -9.58 -20.59 -46.69
N ALA A 754 -10.30 -20.58 -45.57
CA ALA A 754 -9.70 -20.53 -44.24
C ALA A 754 -8.80 -21.74 -43.96
N ILE A 755 -9.24 -22.95 -44.31
CA ILE A 755 -8.42 -24.17 -44.15
C ILE A 755 -7.17 -24.09 -45.02
N GLN A 756 -7.27 -23.66 -46.28
CA GLN A 756 -6.09 -23.57 -47.15
C GLN A 756 -5.09 -22.50 -46.70
N GLU A 757 -5.56 -21.41 -46.09
CA GLU A 757 -4.70 -20.37 -45.52
C GLU A 757 -4.01 -20.87 -44.25
N PHE A 758 -4.75 -21.55 -43.38
CA PHE A 758 -4.22 -22.20 -42.18
C PHE A 758 -3.14 -23.24 -42.52
N LEU A 759 -3.39 -24.12 -43.49
CA LEU A 759 -2.42 -25.15 -43.91
C LEU A 759 -1.12 -24.60 -44.51
N ARG A 760 -1.12 -23.37 -45.06
CA ARG A 760 0.13 -22.75 -45.56
C ARG A 760 1.08 -22.34 -44.44
N GLN A 761 0.57 -22.11 -43.24
CA GLN A 761 1.36 -21.66 -42.10
C GLN A 761 2.02 -22.84 -41.37
N LEU A 762 1.61 -24.08 -41.67
CA LEU A 762 2.07 -25.28 -40.97
C LEU A 762 3.29 -25.90 -41.68
N PRO A 763 4.48 -25.94 -41.04
CA PRO A 763 5.73 -26.37 -41.68
C PRO A 763 5.82 -27.89 -41.91
N TYR A 764 4.97 -28.69 -41.23
CA TYR A 764 4.92 -30.15 -41.33
C TYR A 764 3.91 -30.64 -42.39
N VAL A 765 3.28 -29.73 -43.14
CA VAL A 765 2.43 -30.09 -44.27
C VAL A 765 3.27 -30.04 -45.55
N ARG A 766 3.65 -31.20 -46.08
CA ARG A 766 4.46 -31.28 -47.30
C ARG A 766 3.68 -30.86 -48.54
N LYS A 767 2.41 -31.26 -48.64
CA LYS A 767 1.55 -30.91 -49.79
C LYS A 767 0.07 -30.99 -49.39
N TYR A 768 -0.73 -30.08 -49.92
CA TYR A 768 -2.19 -30.18 -49.85
C TYR A 768 -2.82 -29.95 -51.23
N ARG A 769 -3.93 -30.63 -51.50
CA ARG A 769 -4.69 -30.52 -52.75
C ARG A 769 -6.18 -30.67 -52.50
N LEU A 770 -7.01 -30.20 -53.43
CA LEU A 770 -8.43 -30.55 -53.41
C LEU A 770 -8.62 -32.04 -53.75
N GLY A 771 -9.69 -32.63 -53.21
CA GLY A 771 -10.08 -34.01 -53.48
C GLY A 771 -10.39 -34.24 -54.96
N GLY A 772 -10.00 -35.40 -55.47
CA GLY A 772 -10.36 -35.88 -56.80
C GLY A 772 -11.86 -36.21 -56.92
N HIS A 773 -12.30 -36.60 -58.12
CA HIS A 773 -13.71 -36.93 -58.39
C HIS A 773 -14.23 -38.09 -57.52
N GLU A 774 -13.37 -39.07 -57.21
CA GLU A 774 -13.66 -40.22 -56.33
C GLU A 774 -13.45 -39.92 -54.84
N GLU A 775 -12.87 -38.76 -54.49
CA GLU A 775 -12.53 -38.35 -53.11
C GLU A 775 -13.44 -37.24 -52.56
N GLY A 776 -14.54 -36.91 -53.25
CA GLY A 776 -15.51 -35.88 -52.84
C GLY A 776 -15.34 -34.51 -53.51
N GLY A 777 -14.43 -34.40 -54.48
CA GLY A 777 -14.23 -33.20 -55.31
C GLY A 777 -13.82 -31.96 -54.51
N THR A 778 -14.28 -30.78 -54.95
CA THR A 778 -13.93 -29.47 -54.36
C THR A 778 -14.43 -29.24 -52.93
N GLY A 779 -15.21 -30.16 -52.36
CA GLY A 779 -15.70 -30.11 -50.98
C GLY A 779 -14.80 -30.81 -49.97
N VAL A 780 -13.66 -31.34 -50.43
CA VAL A 780 -12.67 -32.06 -49.62
C VAL A 780 -11.28 -31.52 -49.92
N THR A 781 -10.46 -31.39 -48.88
CA THR A 781 -9.03 -31.08 -49.00
C THR A 781 -8.22 -32.25 -48.45
N VAL A 782 -7.25 -32.74 -49.24
CA VAL A 782 -6.36 -33.86 -48.89
C VAL A 782 -5.00 -33.29 -48.53
N ILE A 783 -4.44 -33.75 -47.41
CA ILE A 783 -3.13 -33.33 -46.89
C ILE A 783 -2.20 -34.52 -46.85
N GLU A 784 -0.98 -34.31 -47.29
CA GLU A 784 0.17 -35.21 -47.13
C GLU A 784 1.20 -34.53 -46.21
N PHE A 785 1.65 -35.28 -45.20
CA PHE A 785 2.63 -34.83 -44.21
C PHE A 785 4.07 -34.95 -44.74
#